data_AF-A0A8C1QMR1-F1
#
_entry.id   AF-A0A8C1QMR1-F1
#
_cell.length_a   1.000
_cell.length_b   1.000
_cell.length_c   1.000
_cell.angle_alpha   90.00
_cell.angle_beta   90.00
_cell.angle_gamma   90.00
#
_symmetry.space_group_name_H-M   'P 1'
#
loop_
_entity.id
_entity.type
_entity.pdbx_description
1 polymer ?
#
loop_
_entity_poly.entity_id
_entity_poly.type
_entity_poly.pdbx_seq_one_letter_code
_entity_poly.pdbx_strand_id
1 'polypeptide(L)'
;MHYFTICLSLLGLCECFNIDVKRPRIFSGPEDALFGFSVLQHENNGEKSILVGAPWDGPQNNKKGDIYKCIVGDEINSNCSKACAPLWSQECGTSLFSTGICASVTNDMEPKDIIAPTAQRCTTYMDIVIVLDGSNSIYPWYEVQNFLSNILSKFHISPEQMQVGVLQYGEISVHEWSLRDYQTTQDVVEAAKNISRQEGRETRTAYAIQMACTEAFSPDRGAREGATKVMIVVTDGESHDGEELPESLAECEKRNITRYAIAVLGHYSRRQQDPETFINEIKYIASDPDEKYFFNVTDEAALNDIVDALGNRIFSLEGTLGYNESAFLMEMSQIGFSTHILDDGILFGMVGAYDWEGGVLMESKEGQLKPSREAFEKEFPLELKNHAAYLGYTVSSVVVGNYRRLYVAGAPRFKHKGKVILFDLTPEGDVIITQALNGEQIGSYFGSEVCVVDVDQDGKTDILLIAAPMFLGAGNKETGKVYVYCLDKDGFVTNGTLHSQKKEQDARFGYAMAVAPDLNHDGFADLLVGAPLEDDHQGALYIYHGDEYYIIPQYKQRIPGSSLSAGLQYFGRSLSALLDLDGDELLDLAVGAQGTAVLLKSRSIVQINVSLSFQPHSINVIQKNCHRAGRDSACLNATVCFLALSPFFVFHFILLLKILARALFDSNSQRQTLMGVIVCVGQTMCYPLPFHVSDTADYIRPISFTLHFKINDTESSPVLDEGWPTTFKKSVSIPFFKDCGEDDVCVTDLVLQAHMDISGTSMCCASNVNVALICPCRQQPYVIRSPRRRLAVEVQLQNQLENAYNTSLTLHYSKNLHFSSLSIRVPAQSVLLTHKSILVQTHHHVC
;
A
#
# COMPACT_ATOMS: atom_id res chain seq x y z
N MET A 1 4.61 -51.12 -11.55
CA MET A 1 5.14 -49.76 -11.36
C MET A 1 4.10 -48.67 -11.14
N HIS A 2 2.80 -48.83 -11.47
CA HIS A 2 1.80 -47.75 -11.30
C HIS A 2 1.43 -47.33 -9.85
N TYR A 3 1.77 -48.11 -8.83
CA TYR A 3 1.35 -47.82 -7.44
C TYR A 3 2.26 -46.86 -6.67
N PHE A 4 3.49 -46.59 -7.15
CA PHE A 4 4.42 -45.71 -6.44
C PHE A 4 4.19 -44.22 -6.75
N THR A 5 3.66 -43.91 -7.94
CA THR A 5 3.46 -42.54 -8.42
C THR A 5 2.38 -41.77 -7.63
N ILE A 6 1.35 -42.47 -7.14
CA ILE A 6 0.24 -41.88 -6.36
C ILE A 6 0.68 -41.49 -4.94
N CYS A 7 1.72 -42.12 -4.40
CA CYS A 7 2.18 -41.86 -3.04
C CYS A 7 3.01 -40.56 -2.93
N LEU A 8 3.72 -40.17 -3.99
CA LEU A 8 4.46 -38.89 -4.01
C LEU A 8 3.54 -37.68 -4.17
N SER A 9 2.37 -37.82 -4.82
CA SER A 9 1.39 -36.73 -4.97
C SER A 9 0.63 -36.37 -3.68
N LEU A 10 0.92 -37.02 -2.55
CA LEU A 10 0.28 -36.78 -1.25
C LEU A 10 1.13 -35.95 -0.26
N LEU A 11 2.29 -35.46 -0.70
CA LEU A 11 3.21 -34.62 0.10
C LEU A 11 3.36 -33.20 -0.47
N GLY A 12 2.40 -32.74 -1.27
CA GLY A 12 2.24 -31.32 -1.55
C GLY A 12 1.75 -30.61 -0.29
N LEU A 13 2.50 -29.59 0.17
CA LEU A 13 2.00 -28.61 1.13
C LEU A 13 0.83 -27.88 0.47
N CYS A 14 -0.39 -28.15 0.92
CA CYS A 14 -1.59 -27.46 0.45
C CYS A 14 -1.71 -26.13 1.20
N GLU A 15 -0.99 -25.10 0.75
CA GLU A 15 -1.40 -23.72 1.00
C GLU A 15 -2.55 -23.43 0.04
N CYS A 16 -3.75 -23.75 0.52
CA CYS A 16 -4.97 -23.90 -0.26
C CYS A 16 -6.05 -23.04 0.40
N PHE A 17 -5.98 -21.73 0.20
CA PHE A 17 -7.09 -20.82 0.47
C PHE A 17 -7.90 -20.59 -0.82
N ASN A 18 -9.07 -19.96 -0.71
CA ASN A 18 -10.19 -20.23 -1.61
C ASN A 18 -10.10 -19.63 -3.02
N ILE A 19 -9.12 -18.77 -3.32
CA ILE A 19 -9.00 -18.14 -4.63
C ILE A 19 -8.54 -19.14 -5.70
N ASP A 20 -9.25 -19.19 -6.83
CA ASP A 20 -9.01 -20.10 -7.94
C ASP A 20 -7.84 -19.65 -8.83
N VAL A 21 -6.64 -20.07 -8.45
CA VAL A 21 -5.42 -19.88 -9.24
C VAL A 21 -5.33 -20.75 -10.51
N LYS A 22 -6.27 -21.67 -10.76
CA LYS A 22 -6.18 -22.63 -11.87
C LYS A 22 -6.89 -22.19 -13.14
N ARG A 23 -7.87 -21.30 -13.01
CA ARG A 23 -8.66 -20.74 -14.13
C ARG A 23 -8.70 -19.20 -14.04
N PRO A 24 -7.55 -18.52 -14.01
CA PRO A 24 -7.52 -17.06 -14.06
C PRO A 24 -8.11 -16.58 -15.38
N ARG A 25 -8.93 -15.52 -15.35
CA ARG A 25 -9.35 -14.80 -16.55
C ARG A 25 -8.38 -13.65 -16.77
N ILE A 26 -7.63 -13.70 -17.87
CA ILE A 26 -6.56 -12.72 -18.17
C ILE A 26 -7.00 -11.84 -19.34
N PHE A 27 -7.04 -10.53 -19.09
CA PHE A 27 -7.30 -9.50 -20.08
C PHE A 27 -5.96 -8.91 -20.51
N SER A 28 -5.65 -8.91 -21.80
CA SER A 28 -4.41 -8.35 -22.34
C SER A 28 -4.63 -7.01 -23.03
N GLY A 29 -3.67 -6.10 -22.88
CA GLY A 29 -3.62 -4.79 -23.53
C GLY A 29 -2.18 -4.39 -23.88
N PRO A 30 -1.94 -3.15 -24.36
CA PRO A 30 -0.62 -2.75 -24.83
C PRO A 30 0.38 -2.58 -23.67
N GLU A 31 1.46 -3.36 -23.68
CA GLU A 31 2.54 -3.27 -22.67
C GLU A 31 3.22 -1.90 -22.66
N ASP A 32 3.45 -1.30 -23.85
CA ASP A 32 4.08 0.01 -24.02
C ASP A 32 3.18 1.19 -23.62
N ALA A 33 1.89 0.93 -23.41
CA ALA A 33 0.94 1.86 -22.81
C ALA A 33 0.86 1.74 -21.28
N LEU A 34 1.61 0.79 -20.69
CA LEU A 34 1.51 0.40 -19.28
C LEU A 34 0.09 -0.06 -18.88
N PHE A 35 -0.63 -0.74 -19.77
CA PHE A 35 -1.93 -1.35 -19.44
C PHE A 35 -1.81 -2.25 -18.21
N GLY A 36 -2.80 -2.18 -17.31
CA GLY A 36 -2.78 -2.85 -16.01
C GLY A 36 -2.10 -2.04 -14.90
N PHE A 37 -1.82 -0.75 -15.13
CA PHE A 37 -1.23 0.13 -14.11
C PHE A 37 -2.12 0.23 -12.87
N SER A 38 -3.38 0.60 -13.08
CA SER A 38 -4.45 0.61 -12.08
C SER A 38 -5.59 -0.32 -12.55
N VAL A 39 -6.31 -0.90 -11.60
CA VAL A 39 -7.51 -1.71 -11.83
C VAL A 39 -8.60 -1.31 -10.84
N LEU A 40 -9.85 -1.28 -11.29
CA LEU A 40 -11.02 -1.01 -10.46
C LEU A 40 -12.20 -1.86 -10.94
N GLN A 41 -12.83 -2.60 -10.04
CA GLN A 41 -14.08 -3.30 -10.35
C GLN A 41 -15.23 -2.30 -10.47
N HIS A 42 -16.10 -2.47 -11.47
CA HIS A 42 -17.16 -1.53 -11.79
C HIS A 42 -18.42 -2.24 -12.26
N GLU A 43 -19.55 -1.97 -11.59
CA GLU A 43 -20.88 -2.42 -11.98
C GLU A 43 -21.74 -1.21 -12.37
N ASN A 44 -22.48 -1.33 -13.47
CA ASN A 44 -23.46 -0.33 -13.92
C ASN A 44 -24.69 -1.03 -14.50
N ASN A 45 -25.88 -0.77 -13.95
CA ASN A 45 -27.15 -1.34 -14.40
C ASN A 45 -27.15 -2.89 -14.53
N GLY A 46 -26.34 -3.58 -13.71
CA GLY A 46 -26.14 -5.03 -13.76
C GLY A 46 -25.08 -5.51 -14.76
N GLU A 47 -24.45 -4.62 -15.53
CA GLU A 47 -23.26 -4.94 -16.32
C GLU A 47 -22.01 -4.87 -15.44
N LYS A 48 -21.39 -6.03 -15.20
CA LYS A 48 -20.18 -6.21 -14.40
C LYS A 48 -18.93 -6.09 -15.29
N SER A 49 -17.96 -5.27 -14.87
CA SER A 49 -16.77 -4.94 -15.65
C SER A 49 -15.56 -4.59 -14.79
N ILE A 50 -14.38 -4.56 -15.41
CA ILE A 50 -13.13 -4.07 -14.80
C ILE A 50 -12.67 -2.86 -15.60
N LEU A 51 -12.44 -1.73 -14.93
CA LEU A 51 -11.76 -0.58 -15.49
C LEU A 51 -10.25 -0.73 -15.27
N VAL A 52 -9.47 -0.55 -16.34
CA VAL A 52 -8.01 -0.74 -16.34
C VAL A 52 -7.31 0.50 -16.87
N GLY A 53 -6.41 1.08 -16.08
CA GLY A 53 -5.62 2.24 -16.48
C GLY A 53 -4.41 1.86 -17.35
N ALA A 54 -4.16 2.63 -18.40
CA ALA A 54 -2.99 2.55 -19.28
C ALA A 54 -2.37 3.95 -19.43
N PRO A 55 -1.61 4.47 -18.45
CA PRO A 55 -1.21 5.87 -18.36
C PRO A 55 -0.20 6.33 -19.44
N TRP A 56 0.38 5.41 -20.21
CA TRP A 56 1.31 5.72 -21.30
C TRP A 56 0.71 5.44 -22.69
N ASP A 57 -0.61 5.29 -22.78
CA ASP A 57 -1.32 5.20 -24.06
C ASP A 57 -1.36 6.56 -24.80
N GLY A 58 -1.59 6.51 -26.10
CA GLY A 58 -1.74 7.67 -26.99
C GLY A 58 -0.75 7.70 -28.16
N PRO A 59 -0.87 8.71 -29.05
CA PRO A 59 0.06 8.91 -30.17
C PRO A 59 1.50 9.07 -29.68
N GLN A 60 2.49 8.63 -30.48
CA GLN A 60 3.92 8.65 -30.09
C GLN A 60 4.43 10.01 -29.59
N ASN A 61 3.91 11.12 -30.12
CA ASN A 61 4.31 12.47 -29.74
C ASN A 61 3.43 13.11 -28.66
N ASN A 62 2.41 12.41 -28.14
CA ASN A 62 1.42 12.95 -27.22
C ASN A 62 0.73 11.84 -26.41
N LYS A 63 1.51 11.01 -25.72
CA LYS A 63 1.00 9.95 -24.83
C LYS A 63 0.36 10.61 -23.59
N LYS A 64 -0.95 10.46 -23.44
CA LYS A 64 -1.80 11.09 -22.41
C LYS A 64 -2.52 10.09 -21.51
N GLY A 65 -2.26 8.81 -21.71
CA GLY A 65 -2.95 7.72 -21.04
C GLY A 65 -4.38 7.52 -21.52
N ASP A 66 -4.96 6.38 -21.16
CA ASP A 66 -6.38 6.08 -21.38
C ASP A 66 -6.87 5.06 -20.36
N ILE A 67 -8.19 4.88 -20.26
CA ILE A 67 -8.82 3.85 -19.42
C ILE A 67 -9.43 2.80 -20.36
N TYR A 68 -9.51 1.56 -19.91
CA TYR A 68 -10.06 0.44 -20.66
C TYR A 68 -11.16 -0.23 -19.85
N LYS A 69 -12.38 -0.29 -20.38
CA LYS A 69 -13.51 -1.03 -19.80
C LYS A 69 -13.52 -2.46 -20.36
N CYS A 70 -13.20 -3.42 -19.50
CA CYS A 70 -13.16 -4.85 -19.78
C CYS A 70 -14.43 -5.52 -19.23
N ILE A 71 -15.37 -5.92 -20.12
CA ILE A 71 -16.65 -6.52 -19.71
C ILE A 71 -16.44 -7.97 -19.26
N VAL A 72 -17.07 -8.38 -18.15
CA VAL A 72 -17.02 -9.76 -17.64
C VAL A 72 -18.25 -10.53 -18.14
N GLY A 73 -18.17 -11.05 -19.37
CA GLY A 73 -19.19 -11.92 -19.99
C GLY A 73 -18.73 -13.37 -20.15
N ASP A 74 -19.60 -14.26 -20.66
CA ASP A 74 -19.33 -15.72 -20.81
C ASP A 74 -18.09 -16.07 -21.66
N GLU A 75 -17.63 -15.17 -22.54
CA GLU A 75 -16.45 -15.43 -23.38
C GLU A 75 -15.13 -15.18 -22.64
N ILE A 76 -14.22 -16.17 -22.70
CA ILE A 76 -12.90 -16.16 -22.04
C ILE A 76 -12.03 -14.97 -22.51
N ASN A 77 -12.19 -14.54 -23.77
CA ASN A 77 -11.45 -13.43 -24.40
C ASN A 77 -12.35 -12.21 -24.64
N SER A 78 -12.87 -11.63 -23.57
CA SER A 78 -13.58 -10.34 -23.62
C SER A 78 -12.64 -9.19 -23.98
N ASN A 79 -12.85 -8.58 -25.15
CA ASN A 79 -12.12 -7.37 -25.57
C ASN A 79 -12.41 -6.19 -24.65
N CYS A 80 -11.37 -5.50 -24.18
CA CYS A 80 -11.52 -4.25 -23.45
C CYS A 80 -11.75 -3.08 -24.42
N SER A 81 -12.77 -2.26 -24.14
CA SER A 81 -13.10 -1.06 -24.89
C SER A 81 -12.41 0.17 -24.29
N LYS A 82 -11.89 1.06 -25.12
CA LYS A 82 -11.15 2.26 -24.70
C LYS A 82 -12.13 3.34 -24.22
N ALA A 83 -11.86 3.95 -23.08
CA ALA A 83 -12.72 4.85 -22.31
C ALA A 83 -11.89 6.07 -21.88
N CYS A 84 -12.16 7.21 -22.52
CA CYS A 84 -11.21 8.33 -22.64
C CYS A 84 -10.57 8.82 -21.33
N ALA A 85 -9.28 9.14 -21.38
CA ALA A 85 -8.61 9.97 -20.37
C ALA A 85 -7.80 11.12 -21.02
N PRO A 86 -7.86 12.34 -20.48
CA PRO A 86 -6.92 13.39 -20.82
C PRO A 86 -5.98 13.69 -19.65
N LEU A 87 -4.77 13.10 -19.61
CA LEU A 87 -3.67 13.78 -18.92
C LEU A 87 -3.40 15.10 -19.65
N TRP A 88 -3.47 16.19 -18.90
CA TRP A 88 -3.40 17.54 -19.41
C TRP A 88 -2.34 18.33 -18.66
N SER A 89 -1.26 18.64 -19.35
CA SER A 89 -0.34 19.71 -19.04
C SER A 89 -0.69 20.92 -19.91
N GLN A 90 -0.66 22.12 -19.34
CA GLN A 90 -0.86 23.36 -20.07
C GLN A 90 0.49 23.97 -20.43
N GLU A 91 0.70 24.24 -21.72
CA GLU A 91 1.78 25.13 -22.14
C GLU A 91 1.33 26.57 -21.87
N CYS A 92 2.03 27.23 -20.94
CA CYS A 92 1.90 28.66 -20.65
C CYS A 92 3.21 29.35 -21.09
N GLY A 93 3.23 29.79 -22.34
CA GLY A 93 4.42 30.39 -22.95
C GLY A 93 5.53 29.36 -23.20
N THR A 94 6.69 29.56 -22.58
CA THR A 94 7.79 28.58 -22.59
C THR A 94 7.72 27.59 -21.42
N SER A 95 6.81 27.82 -20.47
CA SER A 95 6.64 26.99 -19.26
C SER A 95 5.55 25.95 -19.43
N LEU A 96 5.74 24.75 -18.86
CA LEU A 96 4.77 23.67 -18.86
C LEU A 96 4.18 23.50 -17.46
N PHE A 97 2.91 23.90 -17.27
CA PHE A 97 2.19 23.73 -16.02
C PHE A 97 1.52 22.36 -15.96
N SER A 98 1.58 21.72 -14.79
CA SER A 98 1.07 20.38 -14.54
C SER A 98 0.16 20.41 -13.31
N THR A 99 -0.94 21.17 -13.44
CA THR A 99 -1.89 21.41 -12.36
C THR A 99 -2.69 20.17 -11.99
N GLY A 100 -2.91 19.26 -12.95
CA GLY A 100 -3.77 18.08 -12.81
C GLY A 100 -5.22 18.35 -13.21
N ILE A 101 -5.89 17.35 -13.77
CA ILE A 101 -7.32 17.38 -14.12
C ILE A 101 -7.93 16.02 -13.78
N CYS A 102 -9.09 16.05 -13.13
CA CYS A 102 -9.99 14.91 -12.99
C CYS A 102 -11.24 15.13 -13.85
N ALA A 103 -11.93 14.05 -14.22
CA ALA A 103 -13.20 14.13 -14.92
C ALA A 103 -14.20 13.19 -14.22
N SER A 104 -15.40 13.68 -13.93
CA SER A 104 -16.52 12.80 -13.64
C SER A 104 -16.97 12.17 -14.96
N VAL A 105 -17.21 10.86 -14.94
CA VAL A 105 -17.73 10.13 -16.10
C VAL A 105 -19.16 9.68 -15.83
N THR A 106 -19.94 9.59 -16.89
CA THR A 106 -21.24 8.92 -16.88
C THR A 106 -21.08 7.40 -16.75
N ASN A 107 -22.18 6.73 -16.47
CA ASN A 107 -22.32 5.27 -16.48
C ASN A 107 -21.82 4.60 -17.78
N ASP A 108 -21.87 5.32 -18.91
CA ASP A 108 -21.39 4.85 -20.22
C ASP A 108 -19.93 5.24 -20.50
N MET A 109 -19.20 5.69 -19.46
CA MET A 109 -17.82 6.20 -19.50
C MET A 109 -17.61 7.47 -20.34
N GLU A 110 -18.66 8.18 -20.72
CA GLU A 110 -18.54 9.51 -21.36
C GLU A 110 -18.20 10.59 -20.32
N PRO A 111 -17.22 11.48 -20.55
CA PRO A 111 -16.91 12.59 -19.64
C PRO A 111 -18.12 13.53 -19.47
N LYS A 112 -18.49 13.80 -18.22
CA LYS A 112 -19.63 14.64 -17.85
C LYS A 112 -19.20 16.02 -17.39
N ASP A 113 -18.45 16.10 -16.28
CA ASP A 113 -17.97 17.34 -15.68
C ASP A 113 -16.45 17.27 -15.51
N ILE A 114 -15.74 18.37 -15.79
CA ILE A 114 -14.28 18.47 -15.63
C ILE A 114 -13.96 19.15 -14.29
N ILE A 115 -13.16 18.49 -13.47
CA ILE A 115 -12.70 18.95 -12.16
C ILE A 115 -11.23 19.36 -12.29
N ALA A 116 -10.98 20.67 -12.28
CA ALA A 116 -9.64 21.23 -12.42
C ALA A 116 -9.47 22.47 -11.51
N PRO A 117 -9.61 22.34 -10.18
CA PRO A 117 -9.71 23.48 -9.25
C PRO A 117 -8.40 24.26 -9.11
N THR A 118 -7.26 23.65 -9.46
CA THR A 118 -5.94 24.28 -9.46
C THR A 118 -5.49 24.78 -10.83
N ALA A 119 -6.31 24.61 -11.88
CA ALA A 119 -5.99 25.10 -13.22
C ALA A 119 -6.02 26.63 -13.25
N GLN A 120 -4.84 27.23 -13.13
CA GLN A 120 -4.65 28.64 -13.37
C GLN A 120 -4.83 28.94 -14.86
N ARG A 121 -5.39 30.10 -15.17
CA ARG A 121 -5.21 30.68 -16.51
C ARG A 121 -3.76 31.15 -16.61
N CYS A 122 -3.12 31.02 -17.77
CA CYS A 122 -1.82 31.62 -18.00
C CYS A 122 -1.95 33.16 -17.90
N THR A 123 -1.68 33.74 -16.72
CA THR A 123 -1.91 35.17 -16.44
C THR A 123 -0.70 35.83 -15.81
N THR A 124 0.43 35.75 -16.49
CA THR A 124 1.63 36.53 -16.21
C THR A 124 2.10 37.22 -17.49
N TYR A 125 1.44 38.35 -17.80
CA TYR A 125 1.96 39.29 -18.78
C TYR A 125 3.32 39.81 -18.27
N MET A 126 4.35 39.80 -19.12
CA MET A 126 5.66 40.36 -18.77
C MET A 126 6.01 41.54 -19.67
N ASP A 127 6.37 42.65 -19.05
CA ASP A 127 6.93 43.81 -19.73
C ASP A 127 8.42 43.87 -19.37
N ILE A 128 9.28 43.69 -20.36
CA ILE A 128 10.74 43.68 -20.17
C ILE A 128 11.33 44.95 -20.80
N VAL A 129 12.14 45.70 -20.05
CA VAL A 129 12.89 46.85 -20.58
C VAL A 129 14.38 46.60 -20.37
N ILE A 130 15.13 46.50 -21.46
CA ILE A 130 16.59 46.36 -21.41
C ILE A 130 17.20 47.76 -21.49
N VAL A 131 17.99 48.11 -20.48
CA VAL A 131 18.72 49.38 -20.34
C VAL A 131 20.20 49.11 -20.66
N LEU A 132 20.66 49.61 -21.81
CA LEU A 132 21.95 49.26 -22.41
C LEU A 132 22.90 50.44 -22.43
N ASP A 133 24.10 50.26 -21.86
CA ASP A 133 25.20 51.20 -22.07
C ASP A 133 25.66 51.17 -23.54
N GLY A 134 25.58 52.33 -24.20
CA GLY A 134 26.01 52.62 -25.57
C GLY A 134 27.22 53.58 -25.63
N SER A 135 27.90 53.81 -24.51
CA SER A 135 29.08 54.65 -24.38
C SER A 135 30.29 54.11 -25.16
N ASN A 136 31.40 54.86 -25.15
CA ASN A 136 32.63 54.52 -25.87
C ASN A 136 33.53 53.48 -25.15
N SER A 137 33.19 53.00 -23.96
CA SER A 137 33.93 51.94 -23.26
C SER A 137 33.57 50.53 -23.79
N ILE A 138 32.27 50.31 -24.05
CA ILE A 138 31.69 49.10 -24.64
C ILE A 138 32.28 48.86 -26.04
N TYR A 139 33.17 47.88 -26.16
CA TYR A 139 33.77 47.50 -27.43
C TYR A 139 34.28 46.05 -27.40
N PRO A 140 33.88 45.20 -28.38
CA PRO A 140 33.15 45.54 -29.60
C PRO A 140 31.61 45.55 -29.45
N TRP A 141 30.94 46.51 -30.09
CA TRP A 141 29.45 46.63 -30.05
C TRP A 141 28.70 45.39 -30.55
N TYR A 142 29.25 44.67 -31.53
CA TYR A 142 28.56 43.54 -32.13
C TYR A 142 28.31 42.39 -31.14
N GLU A 143 29.07 42.29 -30.05
CA GLU A 143 28.81 41.30 -29.00
C GLU A 143 27.54 41.63 -28.20
N VAL A 144 27.23 42.91 -28.00
CA VAL A 144 25.96 43.36 -27.39
C VAL A 144 24.79 43.08 -28.35
N GLN A 145 24.97 43.28 -29.66
CA GLN A 145 23.97 42.91 -30.67
C GLN A 145 23.71 41.38 -30.70
N ASN A 146 24.77 40.57 -30.55
CA ASN A 146 24.67 39.11 -30.43
C ASN A 146 23.93 38.71 -29.15
N PHE A 147 24.32 39.26 -27.99
CA PHE A 147 23.67 39.03 -26.70
C PHE A 147 22.18 39.33 -26.76
N LEU A 148 21.79 40.52 -27.27
CA LEU A 148 20.40 40.90 -27.47
C LEU A 148 19.67 39.92 -28.39
N SER A 149 20.23 39.61 -29.56
CA SER A 149 19.63 38.66 -30.49
C SER A 149 19.39 37.29 -29.84
N ASN A 150 20.35 36.82 -29.05
CA ASN A 150 20.31 35.52 -28.39
C ASN A 150 19.30 35.49 -27.23
N ILE A 151 19.30 36.48 -26.33
CA ILE A 151 18.34 36.53 -25.22
C ILE A 151 16.90 36.75 -25.72
N LEU A 152 16.71 37.66 -26.68
CA LEU A 152 15.38 37.94 -27.24
C LEU A 152 14.82 36.74 -28.00
N SER A 153 15.67 35.91 -28.63
CA SER A 153 15.25 34.65 -29.27
C SER A 153 14.72 33.58 -28.30
N LYS A 154 15.04 33.69 -27.00
CA LYS A 154 14.51 32.79 -25.95
C LYS A 154 13.10 33.20 -25.51
N PHE A 155 12.74 34.48 -25.66
CA PHE A 155 11.46 35.03 -25.22
C PHE A 155 10.33 34.79 -26.22
N HIS A 156 9.13 34.48 -25.72
CA HIS A 156 7.92 34.38 -26.52
C HIS A 156 7.22 35.75 -26.55
N ILE A 157 7.66 36.60 -27.48
CA ILE A 157 7.20 37.98 -27.60
C ILE A 157 5.87 38.00 -28.35
N SER A 158 4.82 38.42 -27.66
CA SER A 158 3.46 38.57 -28.20
C SER A 158 2.66 39.59 -27.36
N PRO A 159 1.64 40.26 -27.94
CA PRO A 159 0.79 41.18 -27.18
C PRO A 159 0.09 40.53 -25.97
N GLU A 160 -0.09 39.21 -26.01
CA GLU A 160 -0.80 38.39 -25.02
C GLU A 160 0.16 37.76 -23.97
N GLN A 161 1.48 37.84 -24.14
CA GLN A 161 2.45 37.31 -23.18
C GLN A 161 3.58 38.31 -22.89
N MET A 162 4.73 38.22 -23.57
CA MET A 162 5.88 39.10 -23.33
C MET A 162 5.91 40.30 -24.29
N GLN A 163 6.18 41.48 -23.76
CA GLN A 163 6.51 42.69 -24.52
C GLN A 163 7.92 43.15 -24.15
N VAL A 164 8.71 43.64 -25.12
CA VAL A 164 10.10 44.05 -24.87
C VAL A 164 10.41 45.42 -25.47
N GLY A 165 10.88 46.34 -24.62
CA GLY A 165 11.44 47.63 -25.01
C GLY A 165 12.95 47.69 -24.78
N VAL A 166 13.64 48.57 -25.50
CA VAL A 166 15.07 48.81 -25.33
C VAL A 166 15.35 50.31 -25.19
N LEU A 167 16.04 50.67 -24.11
CA LEU A 167 16.58 51.98 -23.84
C LEU A 167 18.10 51.91 -23.93
N GLN A 168 18.71 52.66 -24.85
CA GLN A 168 20.16 52.81 -24.93
C GLN A 168 20.59 54.12 -24.27
N TYR A 169 21.69 54.14 -23.53
CA TYR A 169 22.15 55.33 -22.82
C TYR A 169 23.67 55.56 -22.90
N GLY A 170 24.10 56.77 -22.53
CA GLY A 170 25.48 57.22 -22.49
C GLY A 170 25.52 58.64 -21.95
N GLU A 171 25.87 59.61 -22.80
CA GLU A 171 25.72 61.04 -22.50
C GLU A 171 24.25 61.51 -22.59
N ILE A 172 23.45 60.82 -23.42
CA ILE A 172 21.99 60.95 -23.52
C ILE A 172 21.33 59.57 -23.41
N SER A 173 20.03 59.52 -23.09
CA SER A 173 19.23 58.29 -23.11
C SER A 173 18.21 58.32 -24.26
N VAL A 174 18.09 57.22 -25.00
CA VAL A 174 17.25 57.10 -26.20
C VAL A 174 16.49 55.78 -26.15
N HIS A 175 15.17 55.83 -26.37
CA HIS A 175 14.37 54.62 -26.58
C HIS A 175 14.57 54.16 -28.02
N GLU A 176 15.27 53.05 -28.22
CA GLU A 176 15.44 52.41 -29.53
C GLU A 176 14.11 51.82 -30.01
N TRP A 177 13.35 51.24 -29.08
CA TRP A 177 11.93 50.92 -29.25
C TRP A 177 11.21 50.76 -27.91
N SER A 178 9.89 50.89 -27.96
CA SER A 178 8.95 50.79 -26.84
C SER A 178 8.28 49.41 -26.80
N LEU A 179 7.66 49.07 -25.65
CA LEU A 179 7.01 47.76 -25.42
C LEU A 179 5.95 47.38 -26.47
N ARG A 180 5.30 48.36 -27.09
CA ARG A 180 4.26 48.15 -28.12
C ARG A 180 4.77 48.06 -29.56
N ASP A 181 6.02 48.43 -29.82
CA ASP A 181 6.46 48.77 -31.19
C ASP A 181 6.71 47.52 -32.05
N TYR A 182 6.98 46.37 -31.42
CA TYR A 182 7.10 45.07 -32.05
C TYR A 182 6.18 44.04 -31.35
N GLN A 183 5.63 43.09 -32.12
CA GLN A 183 4.62 42.15 -31.64
C GLN A 183 5.01 40.67 -31.82
N THR A 184 6.17 40.37 -32.41
CA THR A 184 6.67 39.00 -32.57
C THR A 184 8.15 38.90 -32.22
N THR A 185 8.59 37.71 -31.79
CA THR A 185 10.01 37.43 -31.51
C THR A 185 10.89 37.63 -32.76
N GLN A 186 10.38 37.39 -33.96
CA GLN A 186 11.15 37.53 -35.20
C GLN A 186 11.50 39.00 -35.48
N ASP A 187 10.51 39.90 -35.38
CA ASP A 187 10.70 41.33 -35.64
C ASP A 187 11.69 41.95 -34.62
N VAL A 188 11.55 41.60 -33.34
CA VAL A 188 12.44 42.08 -32.28
C VAL A 188 13.88 41.59 -32.46
N VAL A 189 14.09 40.33 -32.85
CA VAL A 189 15.43 39.78 -33.10
C VAL A 189 16.05 40.39 -34.37
N GLU A 190 15.26 40.80 -35.37
CA GLU A 190 15.77 41.54 -36.52
C GLU A 190 16.12 43.00 -36.17
N ALA A 191 15.30 43.67 -35.35
CA ALA A 191 15.62 44.99 -34.81
C ALA A 191 16.91 45.00 -33.98
N ALA A 192 17.08 44.01 -33.10
CA ALA A 192 18.26 43.84 -32.25
C ALA A 192 19.58 43.61 -33.02
N LYS A 193 19.53 43.09 -34.25
CA LYS A 193 20.71 42.96 -35.13
C LYS A 193 21.11 44.28 -35.79
N ASN A 194 20.16 45.19 -35.94
CA ASN A 194 20.33 46.46 -36.64
C ASN A 194 20.53 47.67 -35.70
N ILE A 195 20.45 47.47 -34.37
CA ILE A 195 20.66 48.52 -33.36
C ILE A 195 22.07 49.14 -33.46
N SER A 196 22.13 50.44 -33.72
CA SER A 196 23.38 51.20 -33.76
C SER A 196 23.77 51.70 -32.37
N ARG A 197 25.06 51.72 -32.07
CA ARG A 197 25.59 52.34 -30.86
C ARG A 197 25.40 53.86 -30.90
N GLN A 198 24.89 54.48 -29.84
CA GLN A 198 24.65 55.93 -29.75
C GLN A 198 25.96 56.74 -29.70
N GLU A 199 27.01 56.16 -29.12
CA GLU A 199 28.31 56.79 -28.84
C GLU A 199 28.24 57.90 -27.77
N GLY A 200 29.18 57.92 -26.83
CA GLY A 200 29.16 58.87 -25.72
C GLY A 200 30.44 58.86 -24.90
N ARG A 201 30.77 59.98 -24.26
CA ARG A 201 31.94 60.09 -23.37
C ARG A 201 31.63 59.90 -21.89
N GLU A 202 30.36 59.93 -21.53
CA GLU A 202 29.84 59.73 -20.18
C GLU A 202 28.93 58.49 -20.17
N THR A 203 28.75 57.91 -18.98
CA THR A 203 27.83 56.79 -18.71
C THR A 203 26.88 57.23 -17.60
N ARG A 204 25.67 57.69 -17.97
CA ARG A 204 24.65 58.21 -17.03
C ARG A 204 23.60 57.15 -16.68
N THR A 205 23.99 56.18 -15.84
CA THR A 205 23.16 55.03 -15.50
C THR A 205 21.99 55.40 -14.58
N ALA A 206 22.15 56.36 -13.67
CA ALA A 206 21.06 56.77 -12.78
C ALA A 206 19.90 57.38 -13.59
N TYR A 207 20.22 58.34 -14.46
CA TYR A 207 19.26 58.97 -15.36
C TYR A 207 18.59 57.95 -16.30
N ALA A 208 19.34 56.97 -16.82
CA ALA A 208 18.79 55.92 -17.67
C ALA A 208 17.80 55.00 -16.91
N ILE A 209 18.14 54.60 -15.67
CA ILE A 209 17.24 53.84 -14.80
C ILE A 209 15.98 54.64 -14.48
N GLN A 210 16.12 55.93 -14.14
CA GLN A 210 15.00 56.83 -13.87
C GLN A 210 14.08 56.95 -15.09
N MET A 211 14.62 57.16 -16.29
CA MET A 211 13.87 57.23 -17.55
C MET A 211 13.18 55.90 -17.87
N ALA A 212 13.84 54.77 -17.65
CA ALA A 212 13.21 53.46 -17.85
C ALA A 212 12.04 53.24 -16.87
N CYS A 213 12.22 53.53 -15.57
CA CYS A 213 11.17 53.38 -14.57
C CYS A 213 10.01 54.38 -14.75
N THR A 214 10.28 55.61 -15.19
CA THR A 214 9.27 56.66 -15.37
C THR A 214 8.56 56.60 -16.73
N GLU A 215 9.31 56.52 -17.84
CA GLU A 215 8.81 56.55 -19.22
C GLU A 215 8.70 55.18 -19.88
N ALA A 216 9.71 54.30 -19.83
CA ALA A 216 9.65 53.02 -20.57
C ALA A 216 8.51 52.13 -20.07
N PHE A 217 8.31 52.08 -18.75
CA PHE A 217 7.19 51.40 -18.10
C PHE A 217 5.91 52.26 -17.99
N SER A 218 5.72 53.25 -18.87
CA SER A 218 4.48 54.03 -18.96
C SER A 218 3.45 53.37 -19.89
N PRO A 219 2.14 53.53 -19.62
CA PRO A 219 1.09 53.10 -20.55
C PRO A 219 1.22 53.73 -21.95
N ASP A 220 1.69 54.97 -22.03
CA ASP A 220 1.90 55.70 -23.28
C ASP A 220 2.96 55.04 -24.19
N ARG A 221 3.89 54.27 -23.61
CA ARG A 221 4.90 53.46 -24.32
C ARG A 221 4.55 51.96 -24.42
N GLY A 222 3.36 51.57 -23.96
CA GLY A 222 2.81 50.22 -24.11
C GLY A 222 2.74 49.38 -22.84
N ALA A 223 3.24 49.87 -21.70
CA ALA A 223 3.26 49.08 -20.47
C ALA A 223 1.85 48.72 -19.98
N ARG A 224 1.66 47.46 -19.62
CA ARG A 224 0.36 46.86 -19.29
C ARG A 224 0.10 46.92 -17.79
N GLU A 225 -1.14 47.24 -17.44
CA GLU A 225 -1.57 47.23 -16.04
C GLU A 225 -1.74 45.79 -15.54
N GLY A 226 -1.03 45.43 -14.47
CA GLY A 226 -0.98 44.05 -13.95
C GLY A 226 0.08 43.14 -14.57
N ALA A 227 0.93 43.64 -15.49
CA ALA A 227 2.09 42.90 -15.97
C ALA A 227 3.26 42.94 -14.96
N THR A 228 4.03 41.85 -14.88
CA THR A 228 5.32 41.82 -14.15
C THR A 228 6.34 42.64 -14.93
N LYS A 229 6.92 43.65 -14.29
CA LYS A 229 7.85 44.60 -14.93
C LYS A 229 9.29 44.22 -14.60
N VAL A 230 10.07 43.89 -15.62
CA VAL A 230 11.45 43.44 -15.47
C VAL A 230 12.39 44.37 -16.21
N MET A 231 13.32 44.99 -15.48
CA MET A 231 14.42 45.77 -16.03
C MET A 231 15.69 44.92 -16.10
N ILE A 232 16.44 45.02 -17.20
CA ILE A 232 17.77 44.41 -17.33
C ILE A 232 18.76 45.52 -17.65
N VAL A 233 19.61 45.90 -16.69
CA VAL A 233 20.65 46.92 -16.84
C VAL A 233 21.96 46.25 -17.26
N VAL A 234 22.60 46.74 -18.32
CA VAL A 234 23.89 46.22 -18.84
C VAL A 234 24.86 47.38 -19.02
N THR A 235 26.02 47.32 -18.35
CA THR A 235 27.04 48.39 -18.33
C THR A 235 28.45 47.83 -18.17
N ASP A 236 29.47 48.56 -18.63
CA ASP A 236 30.90 48.26 -18.43
C ASP A 236 31.67 49.31 -17.61
N GLY A 237 30.99 50.30 -17.02
CA GLY A 237 31.61 51.40 -16.29
C GLY A 237 30.75 52.01 -15.17
N GLU A 238 31.44 52.58 -14.18
CA GLU A 238 30.84 53.35 -13.08
C GLU A 238 30.03 54.56 -13.57
N SER A 239 28.91 54.80 -12.89
CA SER A 239 27.96 55.85 -13.25
C SER A 239 28.51 57.25 -12.97
N HIS A 240 28.52 58.10 -13.99
CA HIS A 240 28.96 59.50 -13.86
C HIS A 240 27.96 60.37 -13.06
N ASP A 241 26.75 59.87 -12.87
CA ASP A 241 25.64 60.40 -12.08
C ASP A 241 25.30 59.52 -10.87
N GLY A 242 26.25 58.72 -10.37
CA GLY A 242 26.03 57.73 -9.30
C GLY A 242 25.43 58.27 -8.00
N GLU A 243 25.59 59.57 -7.70
CA GLU A 243 24.94 60.23 -6.55
C GLU A 243 23.39 60.26 -6.66
N GLU A 244 22.84 60.14 -7.88
CA GLU A 244 21.39 60.16 -8.16
C GLU A 244 20.76 58.74 -8.21
N LEU A 245 21.56 57.68 -8.07
CA LEU A 245 21.07 56.29 -8.05
C LEU A 245 20.01 56.03 -6.96
N PRO A 246 20.14 56.49 -5.70
CA PRO A 246 19.16 56.18 -4.65
C PRO A 246 17.75 56.72 -4.95
N GLU A 247 17.64 57.91 -5.56
CA GLU A 247 16.34 58.48 -5.96
C GLU A 247 15.74 57.70 -7.14
N SER A 248 16.59 57.33 -8.11
CA SER A 248 16.21 56.57 -9.30
C SER A 248 15.67 55.17 -8.93
N LEU A 249 16.36 54.47 -8.03
CA LEU A 249 15.96 53.13 -7.57
C LEU A 249 14.67 53.17 -6.73
N ALA A 250 14.48 54.20 -5.90
CA ALA A 250 13.26 54.37 -5.11
C ALA A 250 11.99 54.52 -5.98
N GLU A 251 12.04 55.23 -7.11
CA GLU A 251 10.91 55.28 -8.06
C GLU A 251 10.68 53.95 -8.79
N CYS A 252 11.72 53.13 -9.00
CA CYS A 252 11.58 51.78 -9.55
C CYS A 252 10.88 50.83 -8.56
N GLU A 253 11.23 50.90 -7.28
CA GLU A 253 10.65 50.08 -6.20
C GLU A 253 9.18 50.43 -5.95
N LYS A 254 8.88 51.74 -5.90
CA LYS A 254 7.50 52.27 -5.84
C LYS A 254 6.61 51.80 -7.00
N ARG A 255 7.20 51.44 -8.14
CA ARG A 255 6.52 50.89 -9.33
C ARG A 255 6.60 49.36 -9.45
N ASN A 256 7.20 48.68 -8.46
CA ASN A 256 7.36 47.23 -8.37
C ASN A 256 8.08 46.64 -9.60
N ILE A 257 9.18 47.27 -10.03
CA ILE A 257 9.99 46.90 -11.20
C ILE A 257 11.22 46.09 -10.77
N THR A 258 11.24 44.79 -11.07
CA THR A 258 12.33 43.86 -10.73
C THR A 258 13.55 44.17 -11.60
N ARG A 259 14.72 44.38 -10.99
CA ARG A 259 15.94 44.83 -11.67
C ARG A 259 17.01 43.75 -11.68
N TYR A 260 17.36 43.26 -12.85
CA TYR A 260 18.59 42.51 -13.10
C TYR A 260 19.70 43.48 -13.50
N ALA A 261 20.92 43.25 -13.03
CA ALA A 261 22.06 44.10 -13.30
C ALA A 261 23.27 43.27 -13.74
N ILE A 262 23.86 43.63 -14.88
CA ILE A 262 24.93 42.89 -15.55
C ILE A 262 26.18 43.78 -15.65
N ALA A 263 27.22 43.44 -14.89
CA ALA A 263 28.52 44.10 -14.91
C ALA A 263 29.45 43.47 -15.96
N VAL A 264 29.84 44.24 -16.97
CA VAL A 264 30.75 43.81 -18.04
C VAL A 264 32.17 44.28 -17.71
N LEU A 265 33.07 43.35 -17.36
CA LEU A 265 34.42 43.67 -16.88
C LEU A 265 35.46 43.86 -18.01
N GLY A 266 35.00 43.92 -19.27
CA GLY A 266 35.87 44.05 -20.45
C GLY A 266 36.75 45.30 -20.39
N HIS A 267 36.19 46.44 -19.98
CA HIS A 267 36.93 47.70 -19.86
C HIS A 267 38.05 47.65 -18.81
N TYR A 268 37.71 47.20 -17.61
CA TYR A 268 38.62 47.10 -16.46
C TYR A 268 39.74 46.09 -16.73
N SER A 269 39.39 44.93 -17.31
CA SER A 269 40.33 43.89 -17.73
C SER A 269 41.32 44.39 -18.79
N ARG A 270 40.84 45.13 -19.80
CA ARG A 270 41.67 45.75 -20.85
C ARG A 270 42.66 46.80 -20.29
N ARG A 271 42.36 47.41 -19.13
CA ARG A 271 43.17 48.47 -18.51
C ARG A 271 43.95 48.05 -17.24
N GLN A 272 43.79 46.82 -16.77
CA GLN A 272 44.34 46.33 -15.50
C GLN A 272 43.91 47.20 -14.30
N GLN A 273 42.65 47.63 -14.29
CA GLN A 273 42.04 48.40 -13.21
C GLN A 273 41.23 47.46 -12.29
N ASP A 274 41.13 47.84 -11.02
CA ASP A 274 40.35 47.13 -10.00
C ASP A 274 38.85 47.40 -10.19
N PRO A 275 37.99 46.37 -10.36
CA PRO A 275 36.55 46.53 -10.55
C PRO A 275 35.73 46.51 -9.25
N GLU A 276 36.32 46.43 -8.05
CA GLU A 276 35.54 46.32 -6.80
C GLU A 276 34.50 47.43 -6.60
N THR A 277 34.84 48.69 -6.91
CA THR A 277 33.92 49.84 -6.81
C THR A 277 32.71 49.67 -7.74
N PHE A 278 32.98 49.40 -9.02
CA PHE A 278 31.98 49.12 -10.04
C PHE A 278 31.06 47.95 -9.68
N ILE A 279 31.62 46.82 -9.25
CA ILE A 279 30.83 45.63 -8.89
C ILE A 279 29.86 45.93 -7.74
N ASN A 280 30.28 46.73 -6.75
CA ASN A 280 29.40 47.14 -5.66
C ASN A 280 28.29 48.10 -6.10
N GLU A 281 28.55 49.00 -7.06
CA GLU A 281 27.52 49.86 -7.67
C GLU A 281 26.47 49.02 -8.44
N ILE A 282 26.91 48.06 -9.26
CA ILE A 282 25.98 47.24 -10.05
C ILE A 282 25.18 46.26 -9.18
N LYS A 283 25.77 45.76 -8.08
CA LYS A 283 25.03 45.03 -7.03
C LYS A 283 23.94 45.91 -6.38
N TYR A 284 24.22 47.19 -6.14
CA TYR A 284 23.24 48.13 -5.57
C TYR A 284 22.10 48.48 -6.53
N ILE A 285 22.33 48.39 -7.85
CA ILE A 285 21.28 48.57 -8.87
C ILE A 285 20.34 47.36 -8.95
N ALA A 286 20.85 46.14 -8.70
CA ALA A 286 20.06 44.92 -8.69
C ALA A 286 18.94 44.94 -7.63
N SER A 287 17.95 44.06 -7.77
CA SER A 287 16.99 43.80 -6.69
C SER A 287 17.56 42.83 -5.65
N ASP A 288 17.05 42.88 -4.42
CA ASP A 288 17.41 41.93 -3.37
C ASP A 288 16.73 40.55 -3.56
N PRO A 289 17.38 39.43 -3.17
CA PRO A 289 18.79 39.34 -2.78
C PRO A 289 19.72 39.42 -4.01
N ASP A 290 20.84 40.13 -3.88
CA ASP A 290 21.70 40.47 -5.01
C ASP A 290 22.27 39.22 -5.72
N GLU A 291 22.52 38.10 -5.04
CA GLU A 291 23.00 36.87 -5.68
C GLU A 291 22.01 36.29 -6.73
N LYS A 292 20.73 36.65 -6.66
CA LYS A 292 19.68 36.24 -7.62
C LYS A 292 19.58 37.18 -8.83
N TYR A 293 19.88 38.47 -8.67
CA TYR A 293 19.61 39.47 -9.71
C TYR A 293 20.87 40.13 -10.30
N PHE A 294 22.03 40.00 -9.65
CA PHE A 294 23.33 40.43 -10.15
C PHE A 294 24.01 39.34 -11.01
N PHE A 295 24.64 39.76 -12.10
CA PHE A 295 25.55 38.96 -12.92
C PHE A 295 26.82 39.77 -13.22
N ASN A 296 27.97 39.10 -13.30
CA ASN A 296 29.18 39.67 -13.87
C ASN A 296 29.73 38.79 -15.01
N VAL A 297 30.35 39.42 -15.99
CA VAL A 297 30.99 38.77 -17.13
C VAL A 297 32.40 39.34 -17.33
N THR A 298 33.34 38.51 -17.79
CA THR A 298 34.75 38.90 -17.93
C THR A 298 34.98 39.94 -19.02
N ASP A 299 34.20 39.84 -20.10
CA ASP A 299 34.24 40.72 -21.27
C ASP A 299 32.88 40.72 -21.98
N GLU A 300 32.79 41.48 -23.06
CA GLU A 300 31.59 41.66 -23.88
C GLU A 300 31.15 40.35 -24.56
N ALA A 301 32.08 39.45 -24.90
CA ALA A 301 31.77 38.19 -25.56
C ALA A 301 31.10 37.19 -24.60
N ALA A 302 31.56 37.15 -23.34
CA ALA A 302 31.01 36.34 -22.26
C ALA A 302 29.57 36.71 -21.86
N LEU A 303 29.00 37.82 -22.36
CA LEU A 303 27.56 38.08 -22.29
C LEU A 303 26.72 36.94 -22.87
N ASN A 304 27.23 36.22 -23.87
CA ASN A 304 26.51 35.09 -24.48
C ASN A 304 26.42 33.87 -23.53
N ASP A 305 27.39 33.69 -22.63
CA ASP A 305 27.43 32.56 -21.69
C ASP A 305 26.34 32.67 -20.61
N ILE A 306 25.93 33.89 -20.26
CA ILE A 306 24.88 34.13 -19.26
C ILE A 306 23.45 34.09 -19.84
N VAL A 307 23.26 34.00 -21.17
CA VAL A 307 21.93 34.04 -21.81
C VAL A 307 21.00 32.95 -21.28
N ASP A 308 21.48 31.70 -21.17
CA ASP A 308 20.66 30.60 -20.64
C ASP A 308 20.39 30.76 -19.13
N ALA A 309 21.36 31.24 -18.36
CA ALA A 309 21.20 31.45 -16.92
C ALA A 309 20.22 32.58 -16.61
N LEU A 310 20.34 33.72 -17.31
CA LEU A 310 19.47 34.88 -17.18
C LEU A 310 18.07 34.60 -17.70
N GLY A 311 17.95 33.96 -18.86
CA GLY A 311 16.66 33.50 -19.40
C GLY A 311 15.92 32.61 -18.41
N ASN A 312 16.56 31.56 -17.89
CA ASN A 312 15.96 30.67 -16.89
C ASN A 312 15.56 31.39 -15.59
N ARG A 313 16.32 32.39 -15.13
CA ARG A 313 15.92 33.21 -13.97
C ARG A 313 14.72 34.11 -14.27
N ILE A 314 14.63 34.69 -15.47
CA ILE A 314 13.47 35.49 -15.89
C ILE A 314 12.22 34.61 -16.04
N PHE A 315 12.32 33.43 -16.65
CA PHE A 315 11.20 32.48 -16.72
C PHE A 315 10.72 32.03 -15.33
N SER A 316 11.61 31.96 -14.33
CA SER A 316 11.19 31.68 -12.94
C SER A 316 10.30 32.77 -12.33
N LEU A 317 10.18 33.95 -12.94
CA LEU A 317 9.24 35.00 -12.55
C LEU A 317 7.86 34.87 -13.22
N GLU A 318 7.70 34.06 -14.28
CA GLU A 318 6.40 33.84 -14.94
C GLU A 318 5.45 32.97 -14.10
N GLY A 319 5.95 32.27 -13.07
CA GLY A 319 5.16 31.47 -12.14
C GLY A 319 4.86 32.14 -10.79
N THR A 320 5.29 33.40 -10.58
CA THR A 320 5.43 33.95 -9.22
C THR A 320 4.74 35.31 -9.05
N LEU A 321 3.61 35.34 -8.35
CA LEU A 321 2.97 36.57 -7.87
C LEU A 321 3.61 37.06 -6.56
N GLY A 322 4.89 37.46 -6.59
CA GLY A 322 5.55 37.98 -5.38
C GLY A 322 7.06 38.20 -5.54
N TYR A 323 7.56 39.26 -4.92
CA TYR A 323 8.92 39.77 -5.15
C TYR A 323 10.07 38.95 -4.53
N ASN A 324 9.77 37.88 -3.77
CA ASN A 324 10.74 37.16 -2.94
C ASN A 324 10.76 35.64 -3.11
N GLU A 325 9.90 35.05 -3.93
CA GLU A 325 9.79 33.59 -4.03
C GLU A 325 9.90 33.13 -5.48
N SER A 326 11.05 32.55 -5.86
CA SER A 326 11.11 31.63 -7.01
C SER A 326 10.60 30.27 -6.56
N ALA A 327 9.29 30.20 -6.34
CA ALA A 327 8.57 29.07 -5.76
C ALA A 327 7.34 28.74 -6.61
N PHE A 328 7.16 27.47 -6.96
CA PHE A 328 5.89 26.98 -7.50
C PHE A 328 4.88 26.88 -6.37
N LEU A 329 3.77 27.61 -6.47
CA LEU A 329 2.65 27.54 -5.53
C LEU A 329 1.71 26.40 -5.93
N MET A 330 1.06 26.52 -7.09
CA MET A 330 0.03 25.57 -7.57
C MET A 330 0.18 25.15 -9.03
N GLU A 331 1.10 25.78 -9.76
CA GLU A 331 1.34 25.62 -11.20
C GLU A 331 1.77 24.18 -11.52
N MET A 332 2.43 23.54 -10.54
CA MET A 332 2.86 22.15 -10.55
C MET A 332 2.07 21.28 -9.55
N SER A 333 0.88 21.69 -9.11
CA SER A 333 0.17 21.03 -8.00
C SER A 333 -0.12 19.54 -8.19
N GLN A 334 -0.29 19.07 -9.43
CA GLN A 334 -0.63 17.68 -9.77
C GLN A 334 -1.82 17.16 -8.96
N ILE A 335 -2.93 17.92 -8.92
CA ILE A 335 -4.14 17.50 -8.25
C ILE A 335 -4.70 16.21 -8.87
N GLY A 336 -5.21 15.31 -8.01
CA GLY A 336 -5.69 14.01 -8.44
C GLY A 336 -4.58 12.98 -8.59
N PHE A 337 -3.35 13.28 -8.15
CA PHE A 337 -2.30 12.27 -7.98
C PHE A 337 -2.76 11.12 -7.08
N SER A 338 -3.54 11.45 -6.04
CA SER A 338 -4.36 10.51 -5.30
C SER A 338 -5.73 11.13 -5.00
N THR A 339 -6.75 10.28 -4.82
CA THR A 339 -8.15 10.68 -4.62
C THR A 339 -8.83 9.75 -3.63
N HIS A 340 -9.62 10.29 -2.72
CA HIS A 340 -10.46 9.53 -1.80
C HIS A 340 -11.90 10.08 -1.83
N ILE A 341 -12.87 9.22 -2.12
CA ILE A 341 -14.27 9.60 -2.30
C ILE A 341 -15.01 9.46 -0.97
N LEU A 342 -15.85 10.46 -0.65
CA LEU A 342 -16.61 10.58 0.60
C LEU A 342 -18.08 10.90 0.28
N ASP A 343 -18.98 10.74 1.25
CA ASP A 343 -20.43 10.99 1.08
C ASP A 343 -20.77 12.46 0.77
N ASP A 344 -19.91 13.35 1.25
CA ASP A 344 -20.01 14.82 1.26
C ASP A 344 -19.10 15.51 0.23
N GLY A 345 -18.12 14.79 -0.34
CA GLY A 345 -17.17 15.36 -1.30
C GLY A 345 -16.07 14.40 -1.77
N ILE A 346 -15.01 14.96 -2.35
CA ILE A 346 -13.81 14.24 -2.77
C ILE A 346 -12.58 14.92 -2.15
N LEU A 347 -11.74 14.14 -1.49
CA LEU A 347 -10.43 14.58 -1.02
C LEU A 347 -9.38 14.26 -2.10
N PHE A 348 -8.66 15.28 -2.54
CA PHE A 348 -7.59 15.19 -3.53
C PHE A 348 -6.23 15.39 -2.88
N GLY A 349 -5.25 14.60 -3.31
CA GLY A 349 -3.83 14.85 -3.07
C GLY A 349 -3.22 15.79 -4.13
N MET A 350 -2.30 16.66 -3.71
CA MET A 350 -1.62 17.66 -4.55
C MET A 350 -0.11 17.62 -4.33
N VAL A 351 0.57 16.57 -4.82
CA VAL A 351 1.98 16.28 -4.48
C VAL A 351 3.00 17.36 -4.86
N GLY A 352 2.70 18.17 -5.87
CA GLY A 352 3.61 19.20 -6.39
C GLY A 352 3.29 20.62 -5.95
N ALA A 353 2.30 20.80 -5.06
CA ALA A 353 2.02 22.11 -4.46
C ALA A 353 3.20 22.58 -3.59
N TYR A 354 3.42 23.90 -3.55
CA TYR A 354 4.42 24.55 -2.70
C TYR A 354 5.84 23.97 -2.84
N ASP A 355 6.39 23.97 -4.05
CA ASP A 355 7.68 23.36 -4.43
C ASP A 355 7.80 21.87 -4.04
N TRP A 356 6.75 21.09 -4.31
CA TRP A 356 6.66 19.67 -3.98
C TRP A 356 6.73 19.33 -2.49
N GLU A 357 6.52 20.29 -1.58
CA GLU A 357 6.12 19.95 -0.21
C GLU A 357 4.82 19.14 -0.22
N GLY A 358 3.90 19.52 -1.09
CA GLY A 358 2.62 18.88 -1.33
C GLY A 358 1.49 19.43 -0.46
N GLY A 359 0.31 18.83 -0.59
CA GLY A 359 -0.88 19.24 0.15
C GLY A 359 -2.11 18.42 -0.22
N VAL A 360 -3.27 18.87 0.27
CA VAL A 360 -4.58 18.27 -0.03
C VAL A 360 -5.60 19.36 -0.37
N LEU A 361 -6.65 18.99 -1.10
CA LEU A 361 -7.80 19.84 -1.39
C LEU A 361 -9.08 19.01 -1.21
N MET A 362 -10.07 19.54 -0.49
CA MET A 362 -11.38 18.91 -0.34
C MET A 362 -12.39 19.66 -1.21
N GLU A 363 -13.05 18.96 -2.13
CA GLU A 363 -14.15 19.49 -2.92
C GLU A 363 -15.46 18.91 -2.41
N SER A 364 -16.27 19.74 -1.75
CA SER A 364 -17.57 19.35 -1.19
C SER A 364 -18.71 20.01 -1.96
N LYS A 365 -19.95 19.62 -1.63
CA LYS A 365 -21.17 20.26 -2.14
C LYS A 365 -21.31 21.73 -1.71
N GLU A 366 -20.57 22.16 -0.68
CA GLU A 366 -20.61 23.52 -0.13
C GLU A 366 -19.52 24.44 -0.72
N GLY A 367 -18.46 23.85 -1.30
CA GLY A 367 -17.38 24.58 -1.95
C GLY A 367 -16.06 23.80 -1.96
N GLN A 368 -15.00 24.47 -2.39
CA GLN A 368 -13.63 23.94 -2.36
C GLN A 368 -12.90 24.47 -1.13
N LEU A 369 -12.45 23.57 -0.26
CA LEU A 369 -11.57 23.86 0.87
C LEU A 369 -10.14 23.53 0.47
N LYS A 370 -9.33 24.57 0.34
CA LYS A 370 -7.91 24.48 0.00
C LYS A 370 -7.09 25.07 1.15
N PRO A 371 -6.55 24.22 2.06
CA PRO A 371 -5.57 24.63 3.05
C PRO A 371 -4.41 25.41 2.44
N SER A 372 -3.93 26.42 3.17
CA SER A 372 -2.71 27.13 2.83
C SER A 372 -1.46 26.32 3.22
N ARG A 373 -0.29 26.76 2.79
CA ARG A 373 1.01 26.16 3.14
C ARG A 373 1.22 26.16 4.66
N GLU A 374 0.90 27.28 5.31
CA GLU A 374 1.12 27.55 6.73
C GLU A 374 0.35 26.56 7.62
N ALA A 375 -0.78 26.04 7.15
CA ALA A 375 -1.59 25.04 7.84
C ALA A 375 -0.83 23.73 8.13
N PHE A 376 0.22 23.43 7.35
CA PHE A 376 1.08 22.25 7.54
C PHE A 376 2.44 22.55 8.18
N GLU A 377 2.81 23.82 8.35
CA GLU A 377 4.18 24.27 8.70
C GLU A 377 4.71 23.63 10.00
N LYS A 378 3.83 23.45 11.00
CA LYS A 378 4.16 22.76 12.26
C LYS A 378 4.79 21.38 12.07
N GLU A 379 4.35 20.64 11.06
CA GLU A 379 4.80 19.28 10.76
C GLU A 379 5.71 19.20 9.53
N PHE A 380 5.71 20.25 8.70
CA PHE A 380 6.48 20.43 7.47
C PHE A 380 7.12 21.83 7.44
N PRO A 381 8.18 22.07 8.25
CA PRO A 381 8.72 23.41 8.47
C PRO A 381 9.61 23.90 7.32
N LEU A 382 9.71 25.22 7.15
CA LEU A 382 10.37 25.87 6.01
C LEU A 382 11.81 25.42 5.74
N GLU A 383 12.60 25.05 6.76
CA GLU A 383 13.99 24.63 6.57
C GLU A 383 14.12 23.30 5.80
N LEU A 384 13.00 22.58 5.61
CA LEU A 384 12.94 21.31 4.88
C LEU A 384 12.26 21.45 3.51
N LYS A 385 11.91 22.66 3.06
CA LYS A 385 11.24 22.93 1.77
C LYS A 385 11.89 22.17 0.60
N ASN A 386 13.21 22.26 0.49
CA ASN A 386 14.02 21.64 -0.57
C ASN A 386 14.03 20.09 -0.54
N HIS A 387 13.38 19.43 0.42
CA HIS A 387 13.31 17.96 0.49
C HIS A 387 12.20 17.37 -0.40
N ALA A 388 11.27 18.19 -0.91
CA ALA A 388 10.14 17.77 -1.74
C ALA A 388 9.37 16.59 -1.10
N ALA A 389 8.63 16.87 -0.02
CA ALA A 389 8.02 15.85 0.85
C ALA A 389 6.92 15.01 0.19
N TYR A 390 6.28 15.51 -0.88
CA TYR A 390 5.16 14.90 -1.60
C TYR A 390 3.95 14.59 -0.71
N LEU A 391 3.54 15.53 0.15
CA LEU A 391 2.29 15.40 0.90
C LEU A 391 1.09 15.28 -0.06
N GLY A 392 0.18 14.35 0.21
CA GLY A 392 -0.91 14.00 -0.70
C GLY A 392 -0.51 13.00 -1.78
N TYR A 393 0.61 12.28 -1.63
CA TYR A 393 0.93 11.13 -2.49
C TYR A 393 -0.11 10.02 -2.32
N THR A 394 -0.60 9.84 -1.09
CA THR A 394 -1.81 9.09 -0.75
C THR A 394 -2.74 9.99 0.04
N VAL A 395 -4.04 9.78 -0.12
CA VAL A 395 -5.10 10.37 0.72
C VAL A 395 -6.12 9.29 1.08
N SER A 396 -6.65 9.36 2.30
CA SER A 396 -7.71 8.46 2.78
C SER A 396 -8.45 9.11 3.98
N SER A 397 -9.37 8.38 4.62
CA SER A 397 -10.04 8.83 5.85
C SER A 397 -10.26 7.69 6.82
N VAL A 398 -10.08 7.96 8.12
CA VAL A 398 -10.42 7.04 9.22
C VAL A 398 -11.62 7.56 10.00
N VAL A 399 -12.39 6.66 10.61
CA VAL A 399 -13.53 6.99 11.47
C VAL A 399 -13.25 6.51 12.88
N VAL A 400 -13.20 7.42 13.86
CA VAL A 400 -12.75 7.12 15.23
C VAL A 400 -13.76 7.56 16.29
N GLY A 401 -13.87 6.77 17.36
CA GLY A 401 -14.68 7.09 18.55
C GLY A 401 -16.16 7.31 18.24
N ASN A 402 -16.68 8.51 18.51
CA ASN A 402 -18.07 8.90 18.26
C ASN A 402 -18.33 9.24 16.78
N TYR A 403 -17.91 8.37 15.85
CA TYR A 403 -17.98 8.60 14.40
C TYR A 403 -17.32 9.91 13.92
N ARG A 404 -16.24 10.35 14.59
CA ARG A 404 -15.45 11.49 14.12
C ARG A 404 -14.58 11.02 12.96
N ARG A 405 -14.76 11.61 11.78
CA ARG A 405 -13.88 11.41 10.63
C ARG A 405 -12.57 12.19 10.84
N LEU A 406 -11.44 11.58 10.52
CA LEU A 406 -10.15 12.24 10.34
C LEU A 406 -9.60 11.90 8.96
N TYR A 407 -8.97 12.86 8.31
CA TYR A 407 -8.34 12.67 7.02
C TYR A 407 -6.90 12.18 7.21
N VAL A 408 -6.44 11.35 6.28
CA VAL A 408 -5.09 10.79 6.27
C VAL A 408 -4.39 11.23 5.01
N ALA A 409 -3.14 11.71 5.12
CA ALA A 409 -2.32 12.03 3.95
C ALA A 409 -0.87 11.53 4.11
N GLY A 410 -0.37 10.86 3.09
CA GLY A 410 1.00 10.38 3.02
C GLY A 410 1.95 11.37 2.35
N ALA A 411 3.17 11.44 2.87
CA ALA A 411 4.29 12.25 2.40
C ALA A 411 5.57 11.38 2.34
N PRO A 412 5.68 10.44 1.37
CA PRO A 412 6.69 9.38 1.38
C PRO A 412 8.13 9.84 1.18
N ARG A 413 8.35 11.11 0.81
CA ARG A 413 9.67 11.72 0.69
C ARG A 413 10.07 12.59 1.87
N PHE A 414 9.20 12.82 2.86
CA PHE A 414 9.52 13.66 4.03
C PHE A 414 10.80 13.18 4.73
N LYS A 415 11.78 14.09 4.86
CA LYS A 415 13.15 13.80 5.38
C LYS A 415 13.83 12.59 4.71
N HIS A 416 13.45 12.27 3.48
CA HIS A 416 13.83 11.05 2.74
C HIS A 416 13.44 9.73 3.42
N LYS A 417 12.62 9.74 4.48
CA LYS A 417 12.17 8.55 5.21
C LYS A 417 10.69 8.23 4.97
N GLY A 418 9.88 9.26 4.74
CA GLY A 418 8.43 9.17 4.65
C GLY A 418 7.73 9.52 5.96
N LYS A 419 6.49 9.99 5.84
CA LYS A 419 5.62 10.41 6.94
C LYS A 419 4.16 10.25 6.52
N VAL A 420 3.27 10.00 7.48
CA VAL A 420 1.81 10.04 7.30
C VAL A 420 1.24 10.93 8.40
N ILE A 421 0.32 11.83 8.04
CA ILE A 421 -0.39 12.67 9.00
C ILE A 421 -1.88 12.30 9.05
N LEU A 422 -2.46 12.41 10.25
CA LEU A 422 -3.90 12.34 10.49
C LEU A 422 -4.36 13.71 10.97
N PHE A 423 -5.34 14.30 10.29
CA PHE A 423 -5.78 15.67 10.53
C PHE A 423 -7.30 15.83 10.44
N ASP A 424 -7.80 16.84 11.14
CA ASP A 424 -9.15 17.37 10.94
C ASP A 424 -9.06 18.60 10.02
N LEU A 425 -10.13 18.89 9.27
CA LEU A 425 -10.22 20.02 8.36
C LEU A 425 -11.47 20.84 8.73
N THR A 426 -11.28 22.08 9.18
CA THR A 426 -12.42 22.93 9.58
C THR A 426 -13.17 23.48 8.36
N PRO A 427 -14.44 23.91 8.53
CA PRO A 427 -15.19 24.59 7.45
C PRO A 427 -14.52 25.85 6.93
N GLU A 428 -13.65 26.49 7.73
CA GLU A 428 -12.85 27.66 7.35
C GLU A 428 -11.61 27.29 6.52
N GLY A 429 -11.26 26.00 6.43
CA GLY A 429 -10.08 25.49 5.73
C GLY A 429 -8.84 25.29 6.60
N ASP A 430 -8.93 25.49 7.92
CA ASP A 430 -7.83 25.26 8.85
C ASP A 430 -7.56 23.76 9.05
N VAL A 431 -6.28 23.38 9.17
CA VAL A 431 -5.85 21.99 9.36
C VAL A 431 -5.41 21.76 10.80
N ILE A 432 -6.08 20.84 11.50
CA ILE A 432 -5.74 20.44 12.86
C ILE A 432 -5.11 19.04 12.83
N ILE A 433 -3.79 18.99 12.71
CA ILE A 433 -3.04 17.73 12.73
C ILE A 433 -3.14 17.09 14.12
N THR A 434 -3.85 15.96 14.18
CA THR A 434 -4.12 15.18 15.38
C THR A 434 -2.98 14.21 15.68
N GLN A 435 -2.39 13.59 14.65
CA GLN A 435 -1.28 12.65 14.81
C GLN A 435 -0.33 12.67 13.61
N ALA A 436 0.95 12.40 13.86
CA ALA A 436 1.98 12.29 12.84
C ALA A 436 2.80 11.00 13.03
N LEU A 437 2.81 10.14 12.01
CA LEU A 437 3.49 8.84 11.97
C LEU A 437 4.72 8.96 11.06
N ASN A 438 5.92 8.67 11.57
CA ASN A 438 7.17 8.92 10.87
C ASN A 438 7.85 7.60 10.45
N GLY A 439 8.35 7.54 9.21
CA GLY A 439 9.12 6.40 8.70
C GLY A 439 10.49 6.25 9.37
N GLU A 440 10.91 5.00 9.59
CA GLU A 440 12.15 4.68 10.30
C GLU A 440 13.40 4.81 9.40
N GLN A 441 13.30 4.27 8.18
CA GLN A 441 14.43 4.03 7.28
C GLN A 441 14.41 4.99 6.07
N ILE A 442 15.58 5.52 5.72
CA ILE A 442 15.77 6.37 4.53
C ILE A 442 15.54 5.57 3.25
N GLY A 443 14.90 6.17 2.25
CA GLY A 443 14.56 5.54 0.97
C GLY A 443 13.37 4.58 1.02
N SER A 444 12.87 4.21 2.21
CA SER A 444 11.83 3.17 2.35
C SER A 444 10.45 3.53 1.78
N TYR A 445 10.23 4.81 1.48
CA TYR A 445 9.00 5.34 0.86
C TYR A 445 7.75 5.14 1.74
N PHE A 446 7.92 5.23 3.07
CA PHE A 446 6.86 5.05 4.07
C PHE A 446 5.70 6.05 3.88
N GLY A 447 4.47 5.55 3.72
CA GLY A 447 3.28 6.36 3.44
C GLY A 447 2.95 6.53 1.96
N SER A 448 3.60 5.78 1.07
CA SER A 448 3.28 5.74 -0.36
C SER A 448 2.10 4.85 -0.73
N GLU A 449 1.70 3.97 0.18
CA GLU A 449 0.40 3.28 0.15
C GLU A 449 -0.15 3.27 1.59
N VAL A 450 -1.43 3.59 1.75
CA VAL A 450 -2.14 3.64 3.04
C VAL A 450 -3.48 2.94 2.86
N CYS A 451 -3.78 1.98 3.73
CA CYS A 451 -5.03 1.22 3.69
C CYS A 451 -5.72 1.31 5.06
N VAL A 452 -7.02 1.57 5.04
CA VAL A 452 -7.87 1.75 6.22
C VAL A 452 -8.80 0.54 6.29
N VAL A 453 -8.84 -0.14 7.45
CA VAL A 453 -9.63 -1.36 7.65
C VAL A 453 -10.56 -1.19 8.85
N ASP A 454 -11.84 -1.41 8.57
CA ASP A 454 -12.92 -1.72 9.52
C ASP A 454 -13.06 -3.25 9.45
N VAL A 455 -12.69 -3.97 10.53
CA VAL A 455 -12.55 -5.43 10.49
C VAL A 455 -13.86 -6.11 10.87
N ASP A 456 -14.58 -5.59 11.87
CA ASP A 456 -15.86 -6.13 12.34
C ASP A 456 -17.10 -5.50 11.66
N GLN A 457 -16.87 -4.55 10.74
CA GLN A 457 -17.89 -3.83 9.96
C GLN A 457 -18.83 -2.96 10.81
N ASP A 458 -18.38 -2.44 11.97
CA ASP A 458 -19.19 -1.57 12.84
C ASP A 458 -19.32 -0.10 12.35
N GLY A 459 -18.60 0.24 11.28
CA GLY A 459 -18.53 1.58 10.68
C GLY A 459 -17.42 2.46 11.25
N LYS A 460 -16.44 1.89 11.95
CA LYS A 460 -15.25 2.58 12.50
C LYS A 460 -13.97 1.92 12.00
N THR A 461 -12.88 2.67 12.07
CA THR A 461 -11.56 2.15 11.72
C THR A 461 -10.90 1.48 12.93
N ASP A 462 -10.69 0.16 12.84
CA ASP A 462 -9.86 -0.59 13.78
C ASP A 462 -8.37 -0.42 13.49
N ILE A 463 -8.02 -0.50 12.19
CA ILE A 463 -6.63 -0.60 11.73
C ILE A 463 -6.32 0.42 10.64
N LEU A 464 -5.17 1.07 10.80
CA LEU A 464 -4.49 1.82 9.76
C LEU A 464 -3.22 1.08 9.34
N LEU A 465 -3.16 0.67 8.07
CA LEU A 465 -2.01 0.02 7.46
C LEU A 465 -1.20 1.04 6.67
N ILE A 466 0.11 1.06 6.87
CA ILE A 466 1.01 1.98 6.16
C ILE A 466 2.15 1.17 5.55
N ALA A 467 2.31 1.25 4.23
CA ALA A 467 3.39 0.58 3.53
C ALA A 467 4.64 1.43 3.38
N ALA A 468 5.76 0.73 3.32
CA ALA A 468 7.08 1.21 2.93
C ALA A 468 7.63 0.21 1.88
N PRO A 469 7.15 0.23 0.63
CA PRO A 469 7.47 -0.79 -0.37
C PRO A 469 8.94 -0.80 -0.77
N MET A 470 9.67 0.32 -0.62
CA MET A 470 11.11 0.39 -0.89
C MET A 470 11.96 0.09 0.37
N PHE A 471 11.36 -0.44 1.44
CA PHE A 471 12.10 -0.83 2.64
C PHE A 471 13.18 -1.86 2.31
N LEU A 472 14.43 -1.51 2.64
CA LEU A 472 15.61 -2.32 2.44
C LEU A 472 15.74 -3.35 3.57
N GLY A 473 15.53 -4.61 3.24
CA GLY A 473 15.64 -5.75 4.14
C GLY A 473 17.04 -6.35 4.20
N ALA A 474 17.12 -7.63 4.60
CA ALA A 474 18.35 -8.39 4.56
C ALA A 474 18.92 -8.50 3.13
N GLY A 475 20.24 -8.64 3.01
CA GLY A 475 20.92 -8.76 1.71
C GLY A 475 20.93 -7.49 0.84
N ASN A 476 20.57 -6.32 1.39
CA ASN A 476 20.36 -5.07 0.64
C ASN A 476 19.33 -5.23 -0.49
N LYS A 477 18.22 -5.90 -0.19
CA LYS A 477 17.10 -6.13 -1.11
C LYS A 477 15.89 -5.29 -0.73
N GLU A 478 15.18 -4.77 -1.74
CA GLU A 478 13.93 -4.02 -1.55
C GLU A 478 12.78 -4.98 -1.23
N THR A 479 12.81 -5.56 -0.02
CA THR A 479 11.80 -6.52 0.42
C THR A 479 10.43 -5.86 0.56
N GLY A 480 10.39 -4.57 0.89
CA GLY A 480 9.17 -3.89 1.30
C GLY A 480 8.73 -4.30 2.70
N LYS A 481 7.80 -3.53 3.28
CA LYS A 481 7.30 -3.70 4.65
C LYS A 481 5.94 -3.00 4.80
N VAL A 482 4.96 -3.66 5.42
CA VAL A 482 3.68 -3.06 5.78
C VAL A 482 3.56 -3.01 7.30
N TYR A 483 3.40 -1.81 7.84
CA TYR A 483 3.24 -1.55 9.26
C TYR A 483 1.75 -1.56 9.63
N VAL A 484 1.42 -2.23 10.73
CA VAL A 484 0.07 -2.30 11.29
C VAL A 484 -0.03 -1.30 12.43
N TYR A 485 -1.03 -0.43 12.40
CA TYR A 485 -1.37 0.46 13.51
C TYR A 485 -2.81 0.19 13.95
N CYS A 486 -3.01 -0.08 15.23
CA CYS A 486 -4.33 -0.27 15.82
C CYS A 486 -4.75 0.99 16.60
N LEU A 487 -6.05 1.26 16.66
CA LEU A 487 -6.59 2.38 17.42
C LEU A 487 -6.51 2.12 18.94
N ASP A 488 -5.75 2.96 19.67
CA ASP A 488 -5.79 3.08 21.14
C ASP A 488 -6.47 4.41 21.52
N LYS A 489 -6.73 4.61 22.82
CA LYS A 489 -7.45 5.78 23.37
C LYS A 489 -6.86 7.13 22.97
N ASP A 490 -5.54 7.18 22.78
CA ASP A 490 -4.77 8.38 22.47
C ASP A 490 -4.37 8.49 20.99
N GLY A 491 -4.80 7.54 20.12
CA GLY A 491 -4.51 7.52 18.69
C GLY A 491 -4.01 6.17 18.17
N PHE A 492 -3.52 6.14 16.93
CA PHE A 492 -3.04 4.92 16.27
C PHE A 492 -1.65 4.52 16.75
N VAL A 493 -1.51 3.31 17.31
CA VAL A 493 -0.25 2.78 17.86
C VAL A 493 0.23 1.59 17.05
N THR A 494 1.54 1.50 16.78
CA THR A 494 2.10 0.41 16.00
C THR A 494 1.97 -0.94 16.72
N ASN A 495 1.35 -1.91 16.05
CA ASN A 495 1.10 -3.27 16.53
C ASN A 495 1.94 -4.31 15.75
N GLY A 496 3.11 -3.89 15.26
CA GLY A 496 4.00 -4.72 14.43
C GLY A 496 3.74 -4.56 12.92
N THR A 497 4.03 -5.61 12.16
CA THR A 497 4.08 -5.60 10.69
C THR A 497 3.56 -6.91 10.10
N LEU A 498 2.96 -6.86 8.92
CA LEU A 498 2.57 -8.07 8.18
C LEU A 498 3.81 -8.86 7.74
N HIS A 499 3.71 -10.19 7.79
CA HIS A 499 4.76 -11.10 7.35
C HIS A 499 4.58 -11.46 5.87
N SER A 500 5.61 -11.28 5.05
CA SER A 500 5.69 -11.76 3.66
C SER A 500 6.52 -13.06 3.58
N GLN A 501 6.85 -13.54 2.37
CA GLN A 501 7.71 -14.71 2.20
C GLN A 501 9.13 -14.45 2.78
N LYS A 502 9.67 -15.42 3.53
CA LYS A 502 11.00 -15.34 4.18
C LYS A 502 12.20 -15.42 3.21
N LYS A 503 11.96 -15.31 1.91
CA LYS A 503 12.98 -15.38 0.84
C LYS A 503 13.53 -13.99 0.60
N GLU A 504 14.84 -13.81 0.77
CA GLU A 504 15.52 -12.53 0.51
C GLU A 504 15.50 -12.23 -1.00
N GLN A 505 14.70 -11.23 -1.40
CA GLN A 505 14.54 -10.79 -2.79
C GLN A 505 13.98 -9.36 -2.84
N ASP A 506 14.14 -8.70 -3.99
CA ASP A 506 13.42 -7.46 -4.27
C ASP A 506 11.97 -7.83 -4.54
N ALA A 507 11.07 -7.51 -3.61
CA ALA A 507 9.65 -7.88 -3.70
C ALA A 507 8.75 -6.65 -3.80
N ARG A 508 9.16 -5.53 -3.20
CA ARG A 508 8.33 -4.35 -2.93
C ARG A 508 6.99 -4.71 -2.30
N PHE A 509 7.02 -5.57 -1.28
CA PHE A 509 5.83 -5.96 -0.53
C PHE A 509 5.14 -4.72 0.09
N GLY A 510 3.85 -4.58 -0.16
CA GLY A 510 3.08 -3.38 0.19
C GLY A 510 3.06 -2.30 -0.90
N TYR A 511 3.35 -2.64 -2.17
CA TYR A 511 3.27 -1.69 -3.27
C TYR A 511 1.83 -1.24 -3.57
N ALA A 512 0.87 -2.14 -3.38
CA ALA A 512 -0.55 -1.89 -3.45
C ALA A 512 -1.26 -2.69 -2.36
N MET A 513 -2.35 -2.16 -1.81
CA MET A 513 -3.20 -2.82 -0.82
C MET A 513 -4.68 -2.65 -1.17
N ALA A 514 -5.50 -3.65 -0.87
CA ALA A 514 -6.96 -3.54 -0.99
C ALA A 514 -7.65 -4.31 0.15
N VAL A 515 -8.75 -3.77 0.65
CA VAL A 515 -9.65 -4.48 1.57
C VAL A 515 -10.67 -5.26 0.75
N ALA A 516 -10.92 -6.51 1.12
CA ALA A 516 -12.04 -7.30 0.65
C ALA A 516 -13.04 -7.47 1.80
N PRO A 517 -14.34 -7.18 1.62
CA PRO A 517 -15.31 -7.18 2.73
C PRO A 517 -15.36 -8.45 3.58
N ASP A 518 -15.28 -9.63 2.94
CA ASP A 518 -15.20 -10.96 3.58
C ASP A 518 -14.96 -12.02 2.47
N LEU A 519 -13.74 -12.58 2.35
CA LEU A 519 -13.47 -13.61 1.32
C LEU A 519 -13.73 -15.04 1.82
N ASN A 520 -13.78 -15.27 3.13
CA ASN A 520 -13.86 -16.62 3.70
C ASN A 520 -15.25 -16.97 4.30
N HIS A 521 -16.13 -15.98 4.39
CA HIS A 521 -17.46 -15.99 5.00
C HIS A 521 -17.46 -16.22 6.53
N ASP A 522 -16.46 -15.69 7.25
CA ASP A 522 -16.41 -15.68 8.71
C ASP A 522 -17.03 -14.42 9.36
N GLY A 523 -17.29 -13.38 8.57
CA GLY A 523 -17.87 -12.11 9.00
C GLY A 523 -16.87 -10.98 9.22
N PHE A 524 -15.57 -11.20 8.99
CA PHE A 524 -14.52 -10.18 9.15
C PHE A 524 -13.89 -9.74 7.82
N ALA A 525 -13.40 -8.50 7.78
CA ALA A 525 -12.76 -7.96 6.58
C ALA A 525 -11.34 -8.52 6.35
N ASP A 526 -11.08 -8.86 5.09
CA ASP A 526 -9.84 -9.44 4.60
C ASP A 526 -8.94 -8.41 3.91
N LEU A 527 -7.64 -8.70 3.87
CA LEU A 527 -6.63 -7.82 3.29
C LEU A 527 -5.83 -8.49 2.17
N LEU A 528 -5.74 -7.78 1.05
CA LEU A 528 -4.91 -8.11 -0.11
C LEU A 528 -3.67 -7.21 -0.13
N VAL A 529 -2.48 -7.81 -0.33
CA VAL A 529 -1.22 -7.06 -0.41
C VAL A 529 -0.38 -7.50 -1.62
N GLY A 530 -0.01 -6.54 -2.45
CA GLY A 530 0.80 -6.72 -3.65
C GLY A 530 2.32 -6.68 -3.40
N ALA A 531 3.04 -7.53 -4.12
CA ALA A 531 4.50 -7.58 -4.17
C ALA A 531 4.99 -7.76 -5.63
N PRO A 532 4.88 -6.73 -6.48
CA PRO A 532 5.03 -6.87 -7.93
C PRO A 532 6.45 -7.20 -8.40
N LEU A 533 7.51 -6.97 -7.60
CA LEU A 533 8.87 -7.32 -8.00
C LEU A 533 9.27 -8.76 -7.63
N GLU A 534 8.42 -9.46 -6.86
CA GLU A 534 8.74 -10.77 -6.32
C GLU A 534 8.92 -11.86 -7.40
N ASP A 535 9.70 -12.91 -7.10
CA ASP A 535 10.01 -14.01 -8.03
C ASP A 535 10.58 -13.54 -9.38
N ASP A 536 11.55 -12.61 -9.33
CA ASP A 536 12.21 -12.00 -10.48
C ASP A 536 11.22 -11.23 -11.39
N HIS A 537 10.60 -10.20 -10.81
CA HIS A 537 9.71 -9.27 -11.48
C HIS A 537 8.39 -9.90 -12.02
N GLN A 538 8.13 -11.18 -11.77
CA GLN A 538 6.87 -11.83 -12.11
C GLN A 538 5.72 -11.35 -11.20
N GLY A 539 6.01 -11.08 -9.94
CA GLY A 539 5.10 -10.53 -8.93
C GLY A 539 4.30 -11.58 -8.17
N ALA A 540 3.80 -11.18 -7.00
CA ALA A 540 2.96 -12.01 -6.13
C ALA A 540 1.87 -11.19 -5.43
N LEU A 541 0.78 -11.88 -5.08
CA LEU A 541 -0.32 -11.39 -4.26
C LEU A 541 -0.39 -12.20 -2.95
N TYR A 542 -0.60 -11.52 -1.83
CA TYR A 542 -0.79 -12.11 -0.51
C TYR A 542 -2.21 -11.82 0.01
N ILE A 543 -2.77 -12.78 0.74
CA ILE A 543 -4.10 -12.68 1.38
C ILE A 543 -3.93 -12.90 2.88
N TYR A 544 -4.48 -11.99 3.68
CA TYR A 544 -4.47 -12.02 5.15
C TYR A 544 -5.91 -11.95 5.66
N HIS A 545 -6.20 -12.69 6.74
CA HIS A 545 -7.52 -12.71 7.34
C HIS A 545 -7.69 -11.72 8.48
N GLY A 546 -8.89 -11.17 8.60
CA GLY A 546 -9.39 -10.56 9.83
C GLY A 546 -9.62 -11.60 10.93
N ASP A 547 -9.63 -11.14 12.19
CA ASP A 547 -10.14 -11.86 13.35
C ASP A 547 -10.52 -10.81 14.41
N GLU A 548 -11.79 -10.76 14.79
CA GLU A 548 -12.36 -9.73 15.67
C GLU A 548 -12.06 -8.30 15.19
N TYR A 549 -11.04 -7.65 15.75
CA TYR A 549 -10.65 -6.24 15.51
C TYR A 549 -9.20 -6.12 15.00
N TYR A 550 -8.58 -7.21 14.52
CA TYR A 550 -7.20 -7.22 14.04
C TYR A 550 -7.00 -8.07 12.79
N ILE A 551 -6.00 -7.74 11.97
CA ILE A 551 -5.56 -8.58 10.84
C ILE A 551 -4.49 -9.55 11.35
N ILE A 552 -4.65 -10.84 11.05
CA ILE A 552 -3.68 -11.89 11.38
C ILE A 552 -2.38 -11.62 10.59
N PRO A 553 -1.21 -11.38 11.23
CA PRO A 553 0.00 -10.95 10.51
C PRO A 553 0.62 -12.00 9.55
N GLN A 554 0.12 -13.23 9.57
CA GLN A 554 0.60 -14.33 8.73
C GLN A 554 -0.37 -14.54 7.57
N TYR A 555 0.12 -14.44 6.33
CA TYR A 555 -0.71 -14.68 5.14
C TYR A 555 -1.26 -16.11 5.11
N LYS A 556 -2.45 -16.26 4.54
CA LYS A 556 -3.16 -17.53 4.35
C LYS A 556 -3.06 -18.06 2.92
N GLN A 557 -3.00 -17.16 1.94
CA GLN A 557 -2.63 -17.48 0.57
C GLN A 557 -1.47 -16.59 0.09
N ARG A 558 -0.60 -17.18 -0.74
CA ARG A 558 0.32 -16.45 -1.61
C ARG A 558 0.13 -16.96 -3.04
N ILE A 559 -0.21 -16.05 -3.95
CA ILE A 559 -0.48 -16.33 -5.37
C ILE A 559 0.66 -15.70 -6.18
N PRO A 560 1.66 -16.48 -6.65
CA PRO A 560 2.68 -15.97 -7.55
C PRO A 560 2.13 -15.86 -8.97
N GLY A 561 2.45 -14.78 -9.69
CA GLY A 561 2.04 -14.57 -11.09
C GLY A 561 2.46 -15.73 -12.00
N SER A 562 3.63 -16.33 -11.73
CA SER A 562 4.16 -17.52 -12.41
C SER A 562 3.26 -18.76 -12.36
N SER A 563 2.36 -18.86 -11.37
CA SER A 563 1.37 -19.95 -11.27
C SER A 563 0.16 -19.75 -12.18
N LEU A 564 -0.10 -18.51 -12.57
CA LEU A 564 -1.24 -18.10 -13.41
C LEU A 564 -0.84 -18.08 -14.89
N SER A 565 0.33 -17.51 -15.20
CA SER A 565 0.93 -17.51 -16.54
C SER A 565 2.43 -17.23 -16.46
N ALA A 566 3.24 -17.98 -17.21
CA ALA A 566 4.69 -17.86 -17.24
C ALA A 566 5.20 -16.55 -17.88
N GLY A 567 4.32 -15.74 -18.48
CA GLY A 567 4.66 -14.44 -19.08
C GLY A 567 4.26 -13.23 -18.24
N LEU A 568 3.61 -13.42 -17.08
CA LEU A 568 3.19 -12.31 -16.23
C LEU A 568 4.39 -11.58 -15.61
N GLN A 569 4.34 -10.25 -15.61
CA GLN A 569 5.28 -9.37 -14.93
C GLN A 569 4.53 -8.33 -14.12
N TYR A 570 5.11 -7.89 -13.00
CA TYR A 570 4.53 -6.92 -12.07
C TYR A 570 3.13 -7.28 -11.57
N PHE A 571 2.82 -8.57 -11.43
CA PHE A 571 1.56 -9.04 -10.88
C PHE A 571 1.39 -8.59 -9.42
N GLY A 572 0.25 -7.97 -9.11
CA GLY A 572 0.00 -7.36 -7.80
C GLY A 572 0.43 -5.90 -7.71
N ARG A 573 0.60 -5.19 -8.85
CA ARG A 573 0.90 -3.74 -8.86
C ARG A 573 -0.29 -2.84 -8.56
N SER A 574 -1.51 -3.35 -8.66
CA SER A 574 -2.77 -2.68 -8.30
C SER A 574 -3.84 -3.74 -8.06
N LEU A 575 -4.82 -3.43 -7.20
CA LEU A 575 -5.75 -4.41 -6.61
C LEU A 575 -7.14 -3.81 -6.44
N SER A 576 -8.19 -4.62 -6.63
CA SER A 576 -9.58 -4.26 -6.34
C SER A 576 -10.40 -5.54 -6.08
N ALA A 577 -11.14 -5.60 -4.97
CA ALA A 577 -11.87 -6.80 -4.53
C ALA A 577 -13.12 -6.46 -3.69
N LEU A 578 -14.04 -5.71 -4.30
CA LEU A 578 -15.27 -5.20 -3.69
C LEU A 578 -16.54 -5.85 -4.28
N LEU A 579 -16.45 -6.47 -5.46
CA LEU A 579 -17.60 -6.97 -6.21
C LEU A 579 -17.42 -8.43 -6.60
N ASP A 580 -18.53 -9.18 -6.52
CA ASP A 580 -18.80 -10.33 -7.37
C ASP A 580 -18.87 -9.83 -8.84
N LEU A 581 -18.04 -10.34 -9.74
CA LEU A 581 -18.07 -9.99 -11.16
C LEU A 581 -18.59 -11.10 -12.09
N ASP A 582 -18.80 -12.33 -11.61
CA ASP A 582 -19.24 -13.47 -12.43
C ASP A 582 -20.67 -13.96 -12.16
N GLY A 583 -21.28 -13.55 -11.04
CA GLY A 583 -22.64 -13.86 -10.63
C GLY A 583 -22.78 -15.07 -9.69
N ASP A 584 -21.70 -15.57 -9.07
CA ASP A 584 -21.74 -16.74 -8.17
C ASP A 584 -21.98 -16.43 -6.67
N GLU A 585 -22.25 -15.15 -6.35
CA GLU A 585 -22.42 -14.59 -4.99
C GLU A 585 -21.13 -14.54 -4.14
N LEU A 586 -19.95 -14.84 -4.71
CA LEU A 586 -18.64 -14.69 -4.06
C LEU A 586 -17.90 -13.46 -4.59
N LEU A 587 -17.03 -12.87 -3.75
CA LEU A 587 -16.21 -11.72 -4.17
C LEU A 587 -15.11 -12.14 -5.15
N ASP A 588 -14.99 -11.42 -6.26
CA ASP A 588 -13.89 -11.59 -7.20
C ASP A 588 -12.72 -10.64 -6.90
N LEU A 589 -11.52 -11.01 -7.34
CA LEU A 589 -10.28 -10.23 -7.17
C LEU A 589 -9.77 -9.78 -8.54
N ALA A 590 -9.78 -8.47 -8.80
CA ALA A 590 -9.10 -7.86 -9.94
C ALA A 590 -7.67 -7.43 -9.56
N VAL A 591 -6.69 -7.83 -10.36
CA VAL A 591 -5.25 -7.63 -10.11
C VAL A 591 -4.56 -7.07 -11.36
N GLY A 592 -3.88 -5.94 -11.21
CA GLY A 592 -3.04 -5.36 -12.25
C GLY A 592 -1.70 -6.09 -12.40
N ALA A 593 -1.19 -6.09 -13.63
CA ALA A 593 0.13 -6.58 -14.04
C ALA A 593 0.62 -5.76 -15.26
N GLN A 594 1.83 -5.99 -15.76
CA GLN A 594 2.31 -5.32 -16.98
C GLN A 594 1.64 -5.90 -18.23
N GLY A 595 0.95 -5.06 -19.00
CA GLY A 595 0.27 -5.47 -20.24
C GLY A 595 -0.97 -6.32 -20.02
N THR A 596 -1.34 -6.61 -18.77
CA THR A 596 -2.48 -7.47 -18.44
C THR A 596 -3.19 -7.04 -17.17
N ALA A 597 -4.50 -7.26 -17.11
CA ALA A 597 -5.28 -7.32 -15.88
C ALA A 597 -5.76 -8.77 -15.69
N VAL A 598 -5.79 -9.25 -14.45
CA VAL A 598 -6.19 -10.62 -14.11
C VAL A 598 -7.38 -10.58 -13.18
N LEU A 599 -8.42 -11.33 -13.51
CA LEU A 599 -9.55 -11.61 -12.62
C LEU A 599 -9.38 -13.02 -12.06
N LEU A 600 -9.33 -13.10 -10.73
CA LEU A 600 -9.28 -14.34 -9.96
C LEU A 600 -10.60 -14.50 -9.22
N LYS A 601 -11.17 -15.71 -9.32
CA LYS A 601 -12.45 -16.02 -8.68
C LYS A 601 -12.27 -16.58 -7.29
N SER A 602 -13.15 -16.23 -6.37
CA SER A 602 -13.27 -16.95 -5.10
C SER A 602 -13.92 -18.33 -5.31
N ARG A 603 -13.87 -19.18 -4.28
CA ARG A 603 -14.56 -20.48 -4.27
C ARG A 603 -15.25 -20.67 -2.94
N SER A 604 -16.42 -21.29 -2.95
CA SER A 604 -17.19 -21.52 -1.72
C SER A 604 -16.37 -22.37 -0.74
N ILE A 605 -16.34 -21.96 0.53
CA ILE A 605 -15.65 -22.69 1.59
C ILE A 605 -16.61 -23.71 2.23
N VAL A 606 -16.08 -24.90 2.56
CA VAL A 606 -16.82 -26.02 3.14
C VAL A 606 -16.11 -26.53 4.41
N GLN A 607 -16.86 -26.62 5.51
CA GLN A 607 -16.48 -27.34 6.72
C GLN A 607 -17.16 -28.72 6.73
N ILE A 608 -16.38 -29.80 6.83
CA ILE A 608 -16.91 -31.18 6.87
C ILE A 608 -16.72 -31.80 8.25
N ASN A 609 -17.80 -31.85 9.02
CA ASN A 609 -17.87 -32.58 10.27
C ASN A 609 -18.08 -34.07 10.01
N VAL A 610 -17.11 -34.90 10.41
CA VAL A 610 -17.15 -36.36 10.26
C VAL A 610 -17.39 -37.03 11.60
N SER A 611 -18.47 -37.81 11.70
CA SER A 611 -18.72 -38.70 12.84
C SER A 611 -18.72 -40.17 12.39
N LEU A 612 -18.39 -41.05 13.33
CA LEU A 612 -18.23 -42.48 13.10
C LEU A 612 -18.74 -43.23 14.34
N SER A 613 -19.68 -44.14 14.12
CA SER A 613 -20.32 -44.99 15.13
C SER A 613 -20.27 -46.46 14.71
N PHE A 614 -20.48 -47.37 15.67
CA PHE A 614 -20.34 -48.81 15.46
C PHE A 614 -21.48 -49.58 16.11
N GLN A 615 -22.02 -50.57 15.39
CA GLN A 615 -23.02 -51.49 15.91
C GLN A 615 -22.59 -52.94 15.63
N PRO A 616 -22.42 -53.80 16.66
CA PRO A 616 -22.41 -53.48 18.10
C PRO A 616 -21.27 -52.53 18.51
N HIS A 617 -21.41 -51.91 19.69
CA HIS A 617 -20.43 -50.96 20.24
C HIS A 617 -19.13 -51.61 20.75
N SER A 618 -19.09 -52.94 20.86
CA SER A 618 -17.94 -53.74 21.31
C SER A 618 -17.83 -55.04 20.48
N ILE A 619 -16.63 -55.61 20.42
CA ILE A 619 -16.38 -56.88 19.71
C ILE A 619 -16.37 -58.03 20.70
N ASN A 620 -17.35 -58.94 20.61
CA ASN A 620 -17.27 -60.22 21.30
C ASN A 620 -16.33 -61.17 20.53
N VAL A 621 -15.27 -61.63 21.19
CA VAL A 621 -14.26 -62.55 20.64
C VAL A 621 -14.76 -64.00 20.62
N ILE A 622 -15.63 -64.35 21.57
CA ILE A 622 -16.12 -65.70 21.83
C ILE A 622 -17.37 -65.97 20.98
N GLN A 623 -18.32 -65.02 20.97
CA GLN A 623 -19.55 -65.12 20.18
C GLN A 623 -19.37 -64.53 18.78
N LYS A 624 -18.89 -65.36 17.86
CA LYS A 624 -18.81 -65.05 16.43
C LYS A 624 -20.22 -65.04 15.82
N ASN A 625 -20.68 -63.87 15.41
CA ASN A 625 -22.07 -63.61 15.01
C ASN A 625 -22.36 -63.79 13.51
N CYS A 626 -21.35 -64.11 12.69
CA CYS A 626 -21.52 -64.28 11.26
C CYS A 626 -20.53 -65.30 10.66
N HIS A 627 -20.86 -65.81 9.47
CA HIS A 627 -19.99 -66.66 8.68
C HIS A 627 -19.52 -65.88 7.43
N ARG A 628 -18.20 -65.74 7.26
CA ARG A 628 -17.56 -64.99 6.16
C ARG A 628 -16.32 -65.74 5.66
N ALA A 629 -16.14 -65.81 4.35
CA ALA A 629 -15.01 -66.50 3.71
C ALA A 629 -14.74 -67.94 4.23
N GLY A 630 -15.80 -68.68 4.57
CA GLY A 630 -15.69 -70.06 5.09
C GLY A 630 -15.29 -70.16 6.57
N ARG A 631 -15.35 -69.05 7.35
CA ARG A 631 -14.98 -69.01 8.77
C ARG A 631 -15.99 -68.21 9.58
N ASP A 632 -16.22 -68.67 10.81
CA ASP A 632 -16.96 -67.90 11.80
C ASP A 632 -16.12 -66.68 12.22
N SER A 633 -16.74 -65.51 12.13
CA SER A 633 -16.12 -64.19 12.27
C SER A 633 -17.02 -63.28 13.12
N ALA A 634 -16.45 -62.21 13.66
CA ALA A 634 -17.23 -61.13 14.26
C ALA A 634 -17.50 -60.06 13.19
N CYS A 635 -18.74 -59.97 12.71
CA CYS A 635 -19.22 -58.91 11.82
C CYS A 635 -19.76 -57.73 12.64
N LEU A 636 -19.43 -56.53 12.18
CA LEU A 636 -19.89 -55.26 12.73
C LEU A 636 -20.28 -54.32 11.58
N ASN A 637 -21.14 -53.37 11.87
CA ASN A 637 -21.48 -52.29 10.94
C ASN A 637 -20.91 -50.97 11.47
N ALA A 638 -20.00 -50.35 10.72
CA ALA A 638 -19.56 -48.99 10.97
C ALA A 638 -20.50 -48.03 10.24
N THR A 639 -21.04 -47.01 10.91
CA THR A 639 -21.80 -45.95 10.25
C THR A 639 -20.99 -44.66 10.29
N VAL A 640 -20.60 -44.17 9.12
CA VAL A 640 -19.92 -42.87 8.96
C VAL A 640 -20.95 -41.85 8.55
N CYS A 641 -21.06 -40.76 9.29
CA CYS A 641 -21.97 -39.66 8.99
C CYS A 641 -21.20 -38.37 8.72
N PHE A 642 -21.58 -37.67 7.66
CA PHE A 642 -21.04 -36.40 7.22
C PHE A 642 -22.06 -35.29 7.43
N LEU A 643 -21.65 -34.19 8.04
CA LEU A 643 -22.40 -32.94 8.08
C LEU A 643 -21.52 -31.86 7.43
N ALA A 644 -21.97 -31.30 6.31
CA ALA A 644 -21.31 -30.16 5.69
C ALA A 644 -21.99 -28.86 6.10
N LEU A 645 -21.17 -27.88 6.48
CA LEU A 645 -21.57 -26.49 6.72
C LEU A 645 -20.87 -25.62 5.67
N SER A 646 -21.64 -24.80 4.98
CA SER A 646 -21.25 -23.90 3.87
C SER A 646 -22.49 -23.06 3.51
N PRO A 647 -22.36 -21.91 2.83
CA PRO A 647 -23.52 -21.18 2.32
C PRO A 647 -24.40 -21.99 1.34
N PHE A 648 -23.83 -22.73 0.37
CA PHE A 648 -24.63 -23.40 -0.69
C PHE A 648 -24.10 -24.76 -1.22
N PHE A 649 -24.96 -25.43 -2.00
CA PHE A 649 -24.73 -26.61 -2.87
C PHE A 649 -24.72 -28.04 -2.28
N VAL A 650 -24.86 -29.01 -3.20
CA VAL A 650 -24.65 -30.46 -2.99
C VAL A 650 -23.38 -30.85 -3.72
N PHE A 651 -22.42 -31.47 -3.04
CA PHE A 651 -21.12 -31.80 -3.63
C PHE A 651 -20.75 -33.28 -3.47
N HIS A 652 -19.85 -33.72 -4.36
CA HIS A 652 -19.40 -35.10 -4.48
C HIS A 652 -17.91 -35.19 -4.15
N PHE A 653 -17.54 -36.14 -3.29
CA PHE A 653 -16.13 -36.42 -2.99
C PHE A 653 -15.83 -37.91 -2.96
N ILE A 654 -14.54 -38.24 -3.13
CA ILE A 654 -14.06 -39.62 -3.04
C ILE A 654 -13.49 -39.83 -1.64
N LEU A 655 -14.03 -40.82 -0.94
CA LEU A 655 -13.63 -41.24 0.39
C LEU A 655 -12.82 -42.53 0.29
N LEU A 656 -11.56 -42.48 0.73
CA LEU A 656 -10.71 -43.65 0.99
C LEU A 656 -10.76 -43.97 2.48
N LEU A 657 -11.45 -45.06 2.84
CA LEU A 657 -11.36 -45.62 4.18
C LEU A 657 -10.27 -46.68 4.26
N LYS A 658 -9.56 -46.70 5.39
CA LYS A 658 -8.51 -47.67 5.70
C LYS A 658 -8.66 -48.18 7.13
N ILE A 659 -8.68 -49.50 7.29
CA ILE A 659 -8.66 -50.17 8.59
C ILE A 659 -7.23 -50.60 8.90
N LEU A 660 -6.70 -50.21 10.07
CA LEU A 660 -5.40 -50.68 10.54
C LEU A 660 -5.53 -52.02 11.29
N ALA A 661 -5.17 -53.08 10.57
CA ALA A 661 -5.02 -54.46 11.02
C ALA A 661 -6.30 -55.16 11.51
N ARG A 662 -6.30 -56.49 11.40
CA ARG A 662 -7.29 -57.44 11.96
C ARG A 662 -8.75 -57.32 11.51
N ALA A 663 -9.15 -56.32 10.71
CA ALA A 663 -10.47 -56.30 10.07
C ALA A 663 -10.40 -56.03 8.56
N LEU A 664 -11.43 -56.50 7.86
CA LEU A 664 -11.61 -56.42 6.40
C LEU A 664 -13.03 -55.94 6.09
N PHE A 665 -13.18 -55.09 5.07
CA PHE A 665 -14.50 -54.66 4.59
C PHE A 665 -15.22 -55.81 3.86
N ASP A 666 -16.51 -56.00 4.12
CA ASP A 666 -17.30 -57.07 3.50
C ASP A 666 -17.45 -56.90 1.97
N SER A 667 -17.43 -55.65 1.49
CA SER A 667 -17.63 -55.31 0.08
C SER A 667 -16.54 -55.82 -0.86
N ASN A 668 -15.29 -55.88 -0.40
CA ASN A 668 -14.13 -56.23 -1.23
C ASN A 668 -13.12 -57.19 -0.57
N SER A 669 -13.36 -57.59 0.70
CA SER A 669 -12.43 -58.40 1.51
C SER A 669 -11.02 -57.81 1.65
N GLN A 670 -10.89 -56.49 1.53
CA GLN A 670 -9.62 -55.75 1.71
C GLN A 670 -9.65 -54.86 2.95
N ARG A 671 -8.47 -54.34 3.33
CA ARG A 671 -8.29 -53.39 4.44
C ARG A 671 -8.54 -51.93 4.05
N GLN A 672 -8.86 -51.68 2.78
CA GLN A 672 -9.10 -50.36 2.21
C GLN A 672 -10.32 -50.44 1.30
N THR A 673 -11.14 -49.41 1.28
CA THR A 673 -12.26 -49.27 0.34
C THR A 673 -12.36 -47.83 -0.13
N LEU A 674 -12.74 -47.67 -1.40
CA LEU A 674 -13.04 -46.38 -2.02
C LEU A 674 -14.55 -46.27 -2.18
N MET A 675 -15.11 -45.10 -1.84
CA MET A 675 -16.54 -44.82 -1.93
C MET A 675 -16.75 -43.42 -2.48
N GLY A 676 -17.67 -43.27 -3.44
CA GLY A 676 -18.20 -41.96 -3.81
C GLY A 676 -19.23 -41.53 -2.77
N VAL A 677 -19.07 -40.33 -2.22
CA VAL A 677 -19.93 -39.78 -1.18
C VAL A 677 -20.59 -38.50 -1.70
N ILE A 678 -21.91 -38.43 -1.53
CA ILE A 678 -22.71 -37.23 -1.79
C ILE A 678 -23.02 -36.60 -0.43
N VAL A 679 -22.77 -35.29 -0.29
CA VAL A 679 -23.18 -34.54 0.90
C VAL A 679 -24.01 -33.34 0.49
N CYS A 680 -25.17 -33.20 1.12
CA CYS A 680 -26.02 -32.03 1.05
C CYS A 680 -25.70 -31.14 2.25
N VAL A 681 -25.44 -29.86 2.01
CA VAL A 681 -25.22 -28.87 3.07
C VAL A 681 -26.43 -28.84 4.04
N GLY A 682 -26.14 -28.72 5.34
CA GLY A 682 -27.16 -28.70 6.40
C GLY A 682 -27.84 -30.04 6.70
N GLN A 683 -27.55 -31.12 5.95
CA GLN A 683 -28.10 -32.46 6.20
C GLN A 683 -27.02 -33.45 6.63
N THR A 684 -27.33 -34.28 7.62
CA THR A 684 -26.42 -35.35 8.07
C THR A 684 -26.58 -36.59 7.19
N MET A 685 -25.58 -36.85 6.34
CA MET A 685 -25.57 -37.98 5.40
C MET A 685 -24.78 -39.16 5.96
N CYS A 686 -25.48 -40.26 6.29
CA CYS A 686 -24.90 -41.44 6.93
C CYS A 686 -24.78 -42.64 5.97
N TYR A 687 -23.61 -43.28 5.97
CA TYR A 687 -23.28 -44.42 5.12
C TYR A 687 -22.86 -45.64 5.96
N PRO A 688 -23.59 -46.78 5.86
CA PRO A 688 -23.24 -48.02 6.56
C PRO A 688 -22.12 -48.77 5.82
N LEU A 689 -21.17 -49.29 6.58
CA LEU A 689 -19.96 -49.96 6.13
C LEU A 689 -19.79 -51.28 6.91
N PRO A 690 -20.31 -52.41 6.40
CA PRO A 690 -20.12 -53.71 7.02
C PRO A 690 -18.66 -54.17 6.90
N PHE A 691 -18.12 -54.68 8.00
CA PHE A 691 -16.78 -55.24 8.08
C PHE A 691 -16.75 -56.42 9.05
N HIS A 692 -15.75 -57.30 8.89
CA HIS A 692 -15.54 -58.43 9.80
C HIS A 692 -14.11 -58.47 10.35
N VAL A 693 -13.99 -58.95 11.58
CA VAL A 693 -12.70 -59.15 12.27
C VAL A 693 -12.14 -60.52 11.93
N SER A 694 -10.90 -60.55 11.47
CA SER A 694 -10.10 -61.75 11.23
C SER A 694 -9.56 -62.33 12.53
N ASP A 695 -9.55 -63.65 12.64
CA ASP A 695 -9.04 -64.39 13.81
C ASP A 695 -7.55 -64.10 14.07
N THR A 696 -7.20 -63.51 15.22
CA THR A 696 -5.82 -63.10 15.56
C THR A 696 -5.56 -63.09 17.07
N ALA A 697 -4.32 -63.37 17.48
CA ALA A 697 -3.92 -63.47 18.88
C ALA A 697 -3.82 -62.13 19.66
N ASP A 698 -4.08 -60.98 19.04
CA ASP A 698 -4.07 -59.67 19.70
C ASP A 698 -5.50 -59.17 19.90
N TYR A 699 -6.02 -59.40 21.11
CA TYR A 699 -7.31 -58.90 21.59
C TYR A 699 -7.19 -57.69 22.54
N ILE A 700 -5.99 -57.08 22.62
CA ILE A 700 -5.71 -55.99 23.57
C ILE A 700 -5.72 -54.65 22.84
N ARG A 701 -5.12 -54.58 21.65
CA ARG A 701 -5.08 -53.32 20.89
C ARG A 701 -6.41 -53.07 20.19
N PRO A 702 -7.01 -51.87 20.26
CA PRO A 702 -8.22 -51.57 19.50
C PRO A 702 -8.02 -51.66 17.98
N ILE A 703 -9.11 -51.92 17.23
CA ILE A 703 -9.15 -51.69 15.78
C ILE A 703 -9.26 -50.19 15.55
N SER A 704 -8.46 -49.62 14.63
CA SER A 704 -8.52 -48.20 14.30
C SER A 704 -8.90 -47.97 12.84
N PHE A 705 -9.77 -46.98 12.62
CA PHE A 705 -10.19 -46.53 11.31
C PHE A 705 -9.45 -45.25 10.95
N THR A 706 -9.12 -45.08 9.67
CA THR A 706 -8.60 -43.84 9.12
C THR A 706 -9.40 -43.49 7.89
N LEU A 707 -9.92 -42.26 7.86
CA LEU A 707 -10.67 -41.72 6.74
C LEU A 707 -9.81 -40.66 6.05
N HIS A 708 -9.61 -40.82 4.76
CA HIS A 708 -9.02 -39.80 3.90
C HIS A 708 -10.08 -39.42 2.87
N PHE A 709 -10.41 -38.14 2.74
CA PHE A 709 -11.35 -37.68 1.72
C PHE A 709 -10.67 -36.66 0.82
N LYS A 710 -11.04 -36.68 -0.46
CA LYS A 710 -10.62 -35.69 -1.45
C LYS A 710 -11.85 -35.21 -2.18
N ILE A 711 -12.17 -33.92 -2.02
CA ILE A 711 -13.16 -33.23 -2.85
C ILE A 711 -12.68 -33.30 -4.30
N ASN A 712 -13.58 -33.68 -5.21
CA ASN A 712 -13.24 -33.72 -6.62
C ASN A 712 -13.16 -32.29 -7.14
N ASP A 713 -12.10 -31.93 -7.86
CA ASP A 713 -11.80 -30.54 -8.20
C ASP A 713 -12.41 -30.18 -9.57
N THR A 714 -13.69 -29.79 -9.54
CA THR A 714 -14.42 -29.24 -10.69
C THR A 714 -14.39 -27.71 -10.64
N GLU A 715 -14.99 -27.06 -11.64
CA GLU A 715 -15.05 -25.60 -11.74
C GLU A 715 -15.76 -24.97 -10.54
N SER A 716 -16.99 -25.43 -10.26
CA SER A 716 -17.81 -25.03 -9.12
C SER A 716 -17.60 -25.86 -7.85
N SER A 717 -16.44 -26.51 -7.68
CA SER A 717 -16.20 -27.33 -6.48
C SER A 717 -15.75 -26.47 -5.30
N PRO A 718 -16.29 -26.69 -4.08
CA PRO A 718 -15.85 -25.96 -2.90
C PRO A 718 -14.43 -26.35 -2.46
N VAL A 719 -13.78 -25.44 -1.74
CA VAL A 719 -12.50 -25.66 -1.06
C VAL A 719 -12.76 -26.00 0.40
N LEU A 720 -11.88 -26.79 1.03
CA LEU A 720 -11.98 -27.06 2.46
C LEU A 720 -11.47 -25.85 3.24
N ASP A 721 -12.20 -25.51 4.30
CA ASP A 721 -11.82 -24.46 5.24
C ASP A 721 -10.42 -24.69 5.86
N GLU A 722 -9.73 -23.60 6.19
CA GLU A 722 -8.35 -23.62 6.65
C GLU A 722 -8.24 -24.37 7.99
N GLY A 723 -7.21 -25.21 8.12
CA GLY A 723 -7.04 -26.05 9.31
C GLY A 723 -7.96 -27.28 9.38
N TRP A 724 -8.96 -27.41 8.50
CA TRP A 724 -9.78 -28.63 8.46
C TRP A 724 -9.02 -29.81 7.84
N PRO A 725 -8.98 -30.97 8.50
CA PRO A 725 -8.15 -32.08 8.05
C PRO A 725 -8.79 -32.84 6.88
N THR A 726 -8.19 -32.76 5.69
CA THR A 726 -8.41 -33.70 4.55
C THR A 726 -8.25 -35.18 4.94
N THR A 727 -7.60 -35.44 6.08
CA THR A 727 -7.31 -36.76 6.64
C THR A 727 -7.84 -36.84 8.07
N PHE A 728 -9.06 -37.35 8.22
CA PHE A 728 -9.69 -37.59 9.52
C PHE A 728 -9.22 -38.92 10.13
N LYS A 729 -8.13 -38.84 10.91
CA LYS A 729 -7.57 -39.95 11.72
C LYS A 729 -8.29 -40.10 13.05
N LYS A 730 -9.55 -40.54 13.04
CA LYS A 730 -10.24 -40.94 14.28
C LYS A 730 -9.95 -42.40 14.60
N SER A 731 -8.93 -42.62 15.43
CA SER A 731 -8.64 -43.90 16.09
C SER A 731 -9.73 -44.27 17.08
N VAL A 732 -10.97 -44.48 16.61
CA VAL A 732 -12.07 -44.96 17.46
C VAL A 732 -11.75 -46.38 17.86
N SER A 733 -11.44 -46.56 19.13
CA SER A 733 -11.15 -47.84 19.72
C SER A 733 -12.44 -48.61 19.95
N ILE A 734 -12.74 -49.59 19.09
CA ILE A 734 -13.78 -50.57 19.42
C ILE A 734 -13.20 -51.46 20.54
N PRO A 735 -13.75 -51.43 21.76
CA PRO A 735 -13.28 -52.30 22.83
C PRO A 735 -13.66 -53.74 22.50
N PHE A 736 -12.74 -54.67 22.75
CA PHE A 736 -13.11 -56.07 22.89
C PHE A 736 -13.94 -56.24 24.16
N PHE A 737 -14.77 -57.27 24.17
CA PHE A 737 -15.44 -57.74 25.38
C PHE A 737 -14.40 -58.05 26.46
N LYS A 738 -14.64 -57.57 27.67
CA LYS A 738 -13.68 -57.61 28.79
C LYS A 738 -14.07 -58.73 29.73
N ASP A 739 -13.06 -59.36 30.32
CA ASP A 739 -13.25 -60.42 31.31
C ASP A 739 -13.68 -59.78 32.64
N CYS A 740 -15.00 -59.73 32.87
CA CYS A 740 -15.66 -59.04 33.99
C CYS A 740 -16.33 -60.02 34.99
N GLY A 741 -16.04 -61.33 34.93
CA GLY A 741 -16.72 -62.32 35.76
C GLY A 741 -18.08 -62.78 35.20
N GLU A 742 -18.92 -63.38 36.04
CA GLU A 742 -20.16 -64.07 35.62
C GLU A 742 -21.36 -63.16 35.36
N ASP A 743 -21.31 -61.88 35.74
CA ASP A 743 -22.39 -60.91 35.52
C ASP A 743 -22.16 -59.96 34.34
N ASP A 744 -21.01 -60.10 33.64
CA ASP A 744 -20.59 -59.30 32.49
C ASP A 744 -20.46 -57.77 32.75
N VAL A 745 -20.43 -57.32 34.02
CA VAL A 745 -20.42 -55.88 34.38
C VAL A 745 -19.17 -55.50 35.16
N CYS A 746 -18.13 -55.03 34.45
CA CYS A 746 -16.89 -54.58 35.10
C CYS A 746 -17.11 -53.36 36.03
N VAL A 747 -17.00 -53.56 37.35
CA VAL A 747 -17.07 -52.52 38.39
C VAL A 747 -15.67 -52.09 38.83
N THR A 748 -15.25 -50.90 38.40
CA THR A 748 -13.94 -50.31 38.71
C THR A 748 -14.04 -49.28 39.84
N ASP A 749 -13.03 -49.20 40.71
CA ASP A 749 -12.91 -48.12 41.71
C ASP A 749 -11.57 -47.37 41.54
N LEU A 750 -11.61 -46.27 40.79
CA LEU A 750 -10.45 -45.46 40.45
C LEU A 750 -10.24 -44.33 41.46
N VAL A 751 -9.38 -44.60 42.44
CA VAL A 751 -9.00 -43.65 43.48
C VAL A 751 -7.80 -42.83 43.01
N LEU A 752 -8.00 -41.51 42.87
CA LEU A 752 -6.99 -40.54 42.47
C LEU A 752 -6.56 -39.69 43.68
N GLN A 753 -5.26 -39.69 43.98
CA GLN A 753 -4.64 -38.81 44.98
C GLN A 753 -3.58 -37.94 44.30
N ALA A 754 -3.57 -36.64 44.59
CA ALA A 754 -2.61 -35.69 44.03
C ALA A 754 -1.98 -34.83 45.12
N HIS A 755 -0.68 -34.55 44.98
CA HIS A 755 0.10 -33.72 45.89
C HIS A 755 0.97 -32.75 45.09
N MET A 756 1.04 -31.49 45.52
CA MET A 756 1.86 -30.47 44.87
C MET A 756 3.09 -30.15 45.71
N ASP A 757 4.24 -29.94 45.06
CA ASP A 757 5.48 -29.47 45.69
C ASP A 757 5.39 -27.95 45.97
N ILE A 758 4.45 -27.55 46.84
CA ILE A 758 4.28 -26.20 47.35
C ILE A 758 4.25 -26.28 48.88
N SER A 759 5.22 -25.65 49.54
CA SER A 759 5.30 -25.58 51.00
C SER A 759 4.19 -24.68 51.57
N GLY A 760 3.16 -25.29 52.16
CA GLY A 760 2.06 -24.58 52.84
C GLY A 760 0.73 -25.33 52.92
N THR A 761 0.53 -26.40 52.14
CA THR A 761 -0.77 -27.09 51.99
C THR A 761 -0.86 -28.47 52.67
N SER A 762 -0.06 -28.74 53.70
CA SER A 762 0.00 -30.05 54.39
C SER A 762 -1.22 -30.42 55.25
N MET A 763 -2.39 -29.79 55.03
CA MET A 763 -3.57 -29.95 55.89
C MET A 763 -4.91 -29.68 55.19
N CYS A 764 -5.11 -30.18 53.96
CA CYS A 764 -6.42 -30.09 53.27
C CYS A 764 -6.94 -31.39 52.61
N CYS A 765 -6.09 -32.38 52.30
CA CYS A 765 -6.51 -33.58 51.56
C CYS A 765 -6.55 -34.85 52.43
N ALA A 766 -7.19 -34.76 53.60
CA ALA A 766 -7.34 -35.89 54.54
C ALA A 766 -8.77 -36.00 55.09
N SER A 767 -9.74 -36.19 54.21
CA SER A 767 -11.09 -36.63 54.60
C SER A 767 -11.76 -37.37 53.45
N ASN A 768 -12.17 -38.61 53.71
CA ASN A 768 -12.97 -39.42 52.78
C ASN A 768 -14.39 -38.87 52.74
N VAL A 769 -14.76 -38.17 51.67
CA VAL A 769 -16.14 -37.74 51.41
C VAL A 769 -16.45 -37.99 49.94
N ASN A 770 -17.36 -38.93 49.68
CA ASN A 770 -18.03 -39.05 48.39
C ASN A 770 -19.02 -37.88 48.22
N VAL A 771 -19.26 -37.48 46.97
CA VAL A 771 -20.07 -36.34 46.48
C VAL A 771 -19.26 -35.07 46.19
N ALA A 772 -19.40 -34.60 44.95
CA ALA A 772 -18.79 -33.38 44.45
C ALA A 772 -19.46 -32.13 45.05
N LEU A 773 -18.80 -31.49 46.00
CA LEU A 773 -19.11 -30.13 46.43
C LEU A 773 -17.82 -29.39 46.84
N ILE A 774 -17.59 -28.29 46.12
CA ILE A 774 -16.62 -27.20 46.30
C ILE A 774 -15.87 -27.25 47.65
N CYS A 775 -14.58 -27.60 47.62
CA CYS A 775 -13.69 -27.49 48.78
C CYS A 775 -13.37 -26.00 49.05
N PRO A 776 -13.77 -25.41 50.20
CA PRO A 776 -13.71 -23.97 50.42
C PRO A 776 -12.34 -23.52 50.96
N CYS A 777 -11.28 -23.69 50.15
CA CYS A 777 -9.96 -23.15 50.46
C CYS A 777 -9.64 -21.93 49.57
N ARG A 778 -10.23 -20.77 49.90
CA ARG A 778 -9.73 -19.47 49.41
C ARG A 778 -8.35 -19.19 50.05
N GLN A 779 -7.30 -19.73 49.47
CA GLN A 779 -5.94 -19.21 49.60
C GLN A 779 -5.59 -18.42 48.34
N GLN A 780 -4.80 -17.35 48.50
CA GLN A 780 -4.45 -16.42 47.42
C GLN A 780 -3.74 -17.15 46.26
N PRO A 781 -3.88 -16.67 45.00
CA PRO A 781 -3.20 -17.28 43.86
C PRO A 781 -1.67 -17.32 44.10
N TYR A 782 -1.11 -18.52 44.12
CA TYR A 782 0.32 -18.71 44.35
C TYR A 782 1.13 -18.28 43.12
N VAL A 783 1.74 -17.10 43.19
CA VAL A 783 2.56 -16.55 42.10
C VAL A 783 3.96 -17.19 42.13
N ILE A 784 4.24 -18.05 41.16
CA ILE A 784 5.55 -18.67 40.98
C ILE A 784 6.57 -17.59 40.56
N ARG A 785 7.58 -17.35 41.39
CA ARG A 785 8.67 -16.38 41.15
C ARG A 785 10.03 -17.09 41.08
N SER A 786 10.98 -16.47 40.38
CA SER A 786 12.39 -16.93 40.35
C SER A 786 12.93 -17.08 41.79
N PRO A 787 13.65 -18.17 42.14
CA PRO A 787 14.33 -19.11 41.26
C PRO A 787 13.54 -20.38 40.86
N ARG A 788 12.36 -20.65 41.42
CA ARG A 788 11.64 -21.92 41.21
C ARG A 788 10.83 -21.91 39.90
N ARG A 789 11.50 -22.11 38.76
CA ARG A 789 10.90 -22.15 37.40
C ARG A 789 10.12 -23.44 37.05
N ARG A 790 9.78 -24.27 38.03
CA ARG A 790 9.15 -25.58 37.84
C ARG A 790 8.19 -25.88 39.00
N LEU A 791 7.02 -26.43 38.67
CA LEU A 791 6.05 -26.96 39.62
C LEU A 791 5.95 -28.47 39.41
N ALA A 792 6.01 -29.26 40.49
CA ALA A 792 5.79 -30.70 40.43
C ALA A 792 4.44 -31.05 41.06
N VAL A 793 3.69 -31.92 40.38
CA VAL A 793 2.48 -32.56 40.91
C VAL A 793 2.74 -34.06 40.90
N GLU A 794 2.79 -34.67 42.08
CA GLU A 794 2.83 -36.12 42.24
C GLU A 794 1.39 -36.63 42.24
N VAL A 795 1.10 -37.61 41.38
CA VAL A 795 -0.25 -38.16 41.20
C VAL A 795 -0.18 -39.67 41.35
N GLN A 796 -0.95 -40.19 42.30
CA GLN A 796 -1.14 -41.61 42.55
C GLN A 796 -2.54 -42.00 42.11
N LEU A 797 -2.63 -42.88 41.12
CA LEU A 797 -3.89 -43.46 40.65
C LEU A 797 -3.90 -44.95 41.01
N GLN A 798 -4.89 -45.38 41.76
CA GLN A 798 -5.08 -46.78 42.17
C GLN A 798 -6.45 -47.26 41.72
N ASN A 799 -6.51 -48.48 41.21
CA ASN A 799 -7.76 -49.20 40.97
C ASN A 799 -7.96 -50.20 42.11
N GLN A 800 -9.06 -50.13 42.86
CA GLN A 800 -9.29 -50.98 44.05
C GLN A 800 -10.23 -52.17 43.81
N LEU A 801 -10.95 -52.17 42.69
CA LEU A 801 -11.87 -53.25 42.29
C LEU A 801 -11.40 -53.89 40.97
N GLU A 802 -12.31 -54.20 40.06
CA GLU A 802 -12.06 -54.98 38.84
C GLU A 802 -11.29 -54.19 37.79
N ASN A 803 -10.72 -54.88 36.79
CA ASN A 803 -9.81 -54.31 35.80
C ASN A 803 -10.37 -53.04 35.12
N ALA A 804 -9.72 -51.89 35.35
CA ALA A 804 -10.01 -50.66 34.63
C ALA A 804 -9.28 -50.61 33.29
N TYR A 805 -10.03 -50.49 32.19
CA TYR A 805 -9.51 -50.48 30.82
C TYR A 805 -9.74 -49.12 30.15
N ASN A 806 -8.75 -48.66 29.37
CA ASN A 806 -8.74 -47.34 28.73
C ASN A 806 -8.77 -46.16 29.74
N THR A 807 -8.18 -46.38 30.92
CA THR A 807 -8.07 -45.37 31.99
C THR A 807 -7.25 -44.17 31.53
N SER A 808 -7.88 -42.99 31.49
CA SER A 808 -7.25 -41.72 31.10
C SER A 808 -7.14 -40.76 32.28
N LEU A 809 -5.97 -40.15 32.48
CA LEU A 809 -5.77 -39.07 33.42
C LEU A 809 -5.78 -37.72 32.68
N THR A 810 -6.71 -36.84 33.03
CA THR A 810 -6.84 -35.49 32.45
C THR A 810 -6.41 -34.44 33.47
N LEU A 811 -5.46 -33.58 33.11
CA LEU A 811 -4.97 -32.50 33.96
C LEU A 811 -5.37 -31.14 33.36
N HIS A 812 -6.14 -30.35 34.10
CA HIS A 812 -6.49 -28.98 33.73
C HIS A 812 -5.58 -27.98 34.46
N TYR A 813 -5.03 -27.01 33.72
CA TYR A 813 -4.14 -25.96 34.23
C TYR A 813 -4.42 -24.64 33.50
N SER A 814 -3.95 -23.51 34.07
CA SER A 814 -4.18 -22.18 33.49
C SER A 814 -3.33 -21.93 32.23
N LYS A 815 -3.77 -21.00 31.37
CA LYS A 815 -3.06 -20.61 30.12
C LYS A 815 -1.59 -20.21 30.34
N ASN A 816 -1.22 -19.79 31.56
CA ASN A 816 0.13 -19.33 31.93
C ASN A 816 1.08 -20.48 32.33
N LEU A 817 0.64 -21.74 32.25
CA LEU A 817 1.43 -22.93 32.54
C LEU A 817 1.52 -23.82 31.29
N HIS A 818 2.71 -24.35 31.01
CA HIS A 818 2.93 -25.32 29.92
C HIS A 818 3.46 -26.64 30.47
N PHE A 819 2.76 -27.73 30.17
CA PHE A 819 3.23 -29.09 30.40
C PHE A 819 4.58 -29.32 29.70
N SER A 820 5.58 -29.96 30.36
CA SER A 820 6.86 -30.27 29.70
C SER A 820 7.28 -31.76 29.68
N SER A 821 6.78 -32.63 30.57
CA SER A 821 6.88 -34.11 30.51
C SER A 821 5.99 -34.81 31.58
N LEU A 822 5.86 -36.16 31.62
CA LEU A 822 4.98 -36.97 32.54
C LEU A 822 5.72 -38.13 33.27
N SER A 823 5.49 -38.36 34.60
CA SER A 823 6.24 -39.24 35.55
C SER A 823 5.50 -40.47 36.03
N ILE A 824 6.16 -41.62 35.99
CA ILE A 824 5.73 -42.89 36.54
C ILE A 824 6.82 -43.42 37.48
N ARG A 825 6.49 -43.47 38.77
CA ARG A 825 7.23 -44.23 39.80
C ARG A 825 6.44 -45.51 40.06
N VAL A 826 7.03 -46.68 39.83
CA VAL A 826 6.36 -47.98 40.03
C VAL A 826 6.81 -48.60 41.35
N PRO A 827 5.89 -48.91 42.30
CA PRO A 827 6.23 -49.68 43.51
C PRO A 827 6.62 -51.12 43.15
N ALA A 828 7.58 -51.68 43.89
CA ALA A 828 8.28 -52.95 43.59
C ALA A 828 7.42 -54.24 43.58
N GLN A 829 6.10 -54.14 43.71
CA GLN A 829 5.14 -55.26 43.70
C GLN A 829 4.01 -55.10 42.66
N SER A 830 4.12 -54.16 41.71
CA SER A 830 3.11 -53.95 40.66
C SER A 830 3.70 -54.15 39.25
N VAL A 831 3.07 -55.01 38.46
CA VAL A 831 3.42 -55.22 37.04
C VAL A 831 2.60 -54.24 36.20
N LEU A 832 3.26 -53.18 35.71
CA LEU A 832 2.61 -52.13 34.92
C LEU A 832 3.49 -51.79 33.71
N LEU A 833 3.00 -52.10 32.50
CA LEU A 833 3.71 -51.96 31.23
C LEU A 833 3.55 -50.56 30.60
N THR A 834 3.99 -49.49 31.28
CA THR A 834 4.15 -48.14 30.67
C THR A 834 5.19 -47.27 31.39
N HIS A 835 5.90 -46.42 30.64
CA HIS A 835 7.01 -45.55 31.09
C HIS A 835 6.77 -44.04 30.81
N LYS A 836 7.20 -43.13 31.73
CA LYS A 836 8.08 -41.93 31.49
C LYS A 836 8.19 -41.00 32.72
N SER A 837 9.10 -39.98 32.69
CA SER A 837 9.47 -38.91 33.70
C SER A 837 8.72 -37.52 33.68
N ILE A 838 8.19 -36.95 34.78
CA ILE A 838 7.42 -35.65 34.83
C ILE A 838 8.37 -34.49 35.01
N LEU A 839 7.99 -33.34 34.46
CA LEU A 839 8.57 -32.03 34.76
C LEU A 839 7.69 -30.97 34.07
N VAL A 840 7.44 -29.83 34.73
CA VAL A 840 6.80 -28.64 34.13
C VAL A 840 7.84 -27.53 34.17
N GLN A 841 8.03 -26.78 33.08
CA GLN A 841 9.09 -25.78 32.96
C GLN A 841 8.54 -24.44 32.46
N THR A 842 8.79 -23.37 33.22
CA THR A 842 8.43 -22.00 32.85
C THR A 842 9.59 -21.31 32.12
N HIS A 843 9.34 -20.77 30.94
CA HIS A 843 10.16 -19.69 30.36
C HIS A 843 9.41 -18.36 30.50
N HIS A 844 10.15 -17.28 30.77
CA HIS A 844 9.59 -15.94 30.59
C HIS A 844 9.63 -15.61 29.10
N HIS A 845 8.45 -15.46 28.51
CA HIS A 845 8.21 -14.34 27.62
C HIS A 845 7.32 -13.35 28.37
N VAL A 846 7.71 -12.08 28.34
CA VAL A 846 6.84 -10.96 28.65
C VAL A 846 6.34 -10.46 27.31
N CYS A 847 5.03 -10.54 27.12
CA CYS A 847 4.24 -9.70 26.24
C CYS A 847 3.02 -9.32 27.10
#